data_AF-A0A3D0HR56-F1
#
_entry.id   AF-A0A3D0HR56-F1
#
_cell.length_a   1.000
_cell.length_b   1.000
_cell.length_c   1.000
_cell.angle_alpha   90.00
_cell.angle_beta   90.00
_cell.angle_gamma   90.00
#
_symmetry.space_group_name_H-M   'P 1'
#
loop_
_entity.id
_entity.type
_entity.pdbx_description
1 polymer ?
#
loop_
_entity_poly.entity_id
_entity_poly.type
_entity_poly.pdbx_seq_one_letter_code
_entity_poly.pdbx_strand_id
1 'polypeptide(L)'
;DESSISVSFEDETLTITGSGELRNPDNNVMSEWEPYRKTAKKIILDDRISVLGDEVFENFVSVEEISLPEHLIRIEERAFAGCTSLKKIVIPDEIEHIGERIAENCTSLEEIEIGSCRQTENVVYFGQGWFNGDNNIKKITVSENNKYFFSEDNVLYRTERDDEKNISLVVYPKADLREEFYIPDYVTKVEREAFKRANHLKKIAMSDSVKYLAGSCFSHMDELLEIQFSANVQSIYDQFSYCAKLEKIIAPNKPGFELGGWFGCDNINTIILPEKVMKFKVNALNDLTKLKQVVIYNSEIKIEGEPDGFTNHQTTFWGYKNSSIQKYVQAYEDDYNIEFKEWRTFPIRVSDEILTDFDVTVDDTKVTKADTEYQGVNIEMVRKSDSKADAIDINQEEICYIKDGSINILAEKPIEINKAYVRKEIRSKEEFFSIREEDTGHTIYSLENDIDLAGWTLPCYSYYAENEWDFSGVLEGNNHTITMENLNFPGLSDRYCGLCTTNNGIVRNCKFNYTGISMEQSFRGVCGDNYGTIDNCSITGMITTKNQCYGICQTNYGMIKNSLVDCEITARSNGVGIAYENNYILYNNTVRGSIQCLAEEDDFTAAAICHRNEYDAKMDGCVNYADLTGKRAAGIVYKNNGDVMNCKNNGTINGSEQQGDIIDGDTEQTTLIPKQVSDPEDPDSTPEPTATPEPTATPGATTTPTPSATPKVSFEPTAIPEPTETPRPTSTPTPSATPKVSFEPTAIPKPTETPRPTSTPTPAVTLEPPATLRPTSTPNVTSFPTKTISPTLPTSSAETPMTTVSPTLAPILLPTQKQVKAVASVKVRKTNNNRAKITWKNMARTYQIWRSKGSNHKYQLLTQISRQTSYVDTKVQGGKTYYYKIVAITEDGSVGNLETAKEVKVTMDWLRKPEIKVKNGKKGNNRYSEIRLSRYAGKYAQIQVKNNKKYRKISIGKKPVSSYKGKYRLRYKKSGLTLWFRVRTWKKMDGKKRYSAYSKPVKIKTA
;
A
#
# COMPACT_ATOMS: atom_id res chain seq x y z
N ASP A 1 -30.67 39.11 -9.82
CA ASP A 1 -31.13 38.10 -8.83
C ASP A 1 -30.15 36.91 -8.81
N GLU A 2 -28.89 37.08 -9.20
CA GLU A 2 -27.77 37.63 -8.39
C GLU A 2 -27.16 36.62 -7.43
N SER A 3 -25.94 36.22 -7.75
CA SER A 3 -25.03 35.43 -6.92
C SER A 3 -24.42 36.30 -5.82
N SER A 4 -25.27 36.86 -4.96
CA SER A 4 -24.81 37.56 -3.76
C SER A 4 -24.18 36.56 -2.81
N ILE A 5 -22.85 36.48 -2.84
CA ILE A 5 -22.07 35.91 -1.74
C ILE A 5 -22.25 36.85 -0.54
N SER A 6 -22.37 36.30 0.65
CA SER A 6 -22.37 37.04 1.91
C SER A 6 -21.63 36.27 2.99
N VAL A 7 -20.75 36.97 3.70
CA VAL A 7 -19.86 36.42 4.73
C VAL A 7 -20.36 36.74 6.13
N SER A 8 -20.31 35.76 7.03
CA SER A 8 -20.45 35.96 8.48
C SER A 8 -19.30 35.27 9.23
N PHE A 9 -18.91 35.85 10.37
CA PHE A 9 -17.82 35.35 11.21
C PHE A 9 -18.21 35.41 12.69
N GLU A 10 -18.42 34.24 13.29
CA GLU A 10 -18.79 34.05 14.69
C GLU A 10 -17.97 32.88 15.24
N ASP A 11 -17.53 32.94 16.51
CA ASP A 11 -16.77 31.87 17.19
C ASP A 11 -15.67 31.21 16.34
N GLU A 12 -14.75 32.04 15.81
CA GLU A 12 -13.62 31.65 14.93
C GLU A 12 -14.02 30.89 13.64
N THR A 13 -15.32 30.88 13.31
CA THR A 13 -15.92 30.17 12.19
C THR A 13 -16.35 31.16 11.10
N LEU A 14 -15.67 31.07 9.96
CA LEU A 14 -16.00 31.78 8.73
C LEU A 14 -17.08 31.01 7.96
N THR A 15 -18.27 31.60 7.82
CA THR A 15 -19.37 31.03 7.03
C THR A 15 -19.59 31.87 5.79
N ILE A 16 -19.57 31.22 4.61
CA ILE A 16 -19.77 31.87 3.31
C ILE A 16 -21.05 31.31 2.68
N THR A 17 -22.07 32.16 2.60
CA THR A 17 -23.37 31.83 2.01
C THR A 17 -23.53 32.49 0.64
N GLY A 18 -24.23 31.83 -0.29
CA GLY A 18 -24.35 32.32 -1.66
C GLY A 18 -24.71 31.21 -2.64
N SER A 19 -24.38 31.38 -3.92
CA SER A 19 -24.51 30.33 -4.93
C SER A 19 -23.70 30.63 -6.18
N GLY A 20 -23.12 29.62 -6.83
CA GLY A 20 -22.33 29.76 -8.05
C GLY A 20 -20.83 29.54 -7.83
N GLU A 21 -19.99 30.42 -8.39
CA GLU A 21 -18.53 30.32 -8.27
C GLU A 21 -17.99 31.27 -7.20
N LEU A 22 -17.19 30.76 -6.26
CA LEU A 22 -16.47 31.54 -5.28
C LEU A 22 -15.05 31.81 -5.81
N ARG A 23 -14.73 33.04 -6.20
CA ARG A 23 -13.42 33.42 -6.79
C ARG A 23 -12.84 34.66 -6.12
N ASN A 24 -11.51 34.76 -6.13
CA ASN A 24 -10.82 36.01 -5.82
C ASN A 24 -11.05 37.05 -6.97
N PRO A 25 -11.18 38.36 -6.68
CA PRO A 25 -11.40 39.37 -7.73
C PRO A 25 -10.15 39.70 -8.56
N ASP A 26 -10.27 39.71 -9.89
CA ASP A 26 -9.18 39.91 -10.87
C ASP A 26 -8.42 41.26 -10.81
N ASN A 27 -8.77 42.17 -9.89
CA ASN A 27 -8.34 43.58 -9.92
C ASN A 27 -7.75 44.08 -8.59
N ASN A 28 -7.04 43.23 -7.85
CA ASN A 28 -6.36 43.59 -6.59
C ASN A 28 -7.33 44.14 -5.51
N VAL A 29 -8.59 43.69 -5.57
CA VAL A 29 -9.63 43.94 -4.56
C VAL A 29 -9.68 42.72 -3.65
N MET A 30 -9.53 42.91 -2.35
CA MET A 30 -9.62 41.82 -1.37
C MET A 30 -11.05 41.23 -1.38
N SER A 31 -11.16 39.90 -1.29
CA SER A 31 -12.45 39.24 -1.11
C SER A 31 -13.03 39.50 0.28
N GLU A 32 -14.35 39.33 0.46
CA GLU A 32 -15.01 39.58 1.75
C GLU A 32 -14.53 38.66 2.89
N TRP A 33 -13.97 37.50 2.54
CA TRP A 33 -13.42 36.54 3.50
C TRP A 33 -11.93 36.74 3.81
N GLU A 34 -11.20 37.50 2.99
CA GLU A 34 -9.75 37.75 3.14
C GLU A 34 -9.31 38.29 4.51
N PRO A 35 -10.04 39.20 5.19
CA PRO A 35 -9.66 39.67 6.54
C PRO A 35 -9.54 38.55 7.58
N TYR A 36 -10.17 37.39 7.35
CA TYR A 36 -10.18 36.26 8.28
C TYR A 36 -9.06 35.23 8.01
N ARG A 37 -8.18 35.48 7.02
CA ARG A 37 -7.04 34.61 6.63
C ARG A 37 -6.15 34.15 7.81
N LYS A 38 -6.11 34.94 8.90
CA LYS A 38 -5.29 34.69 10.11
C LYS A 38 -6.10 34.51 11.40
N THR A 39 -7.42 34.31 11.30
CA THR A 39 -8.32 34.21 12.48
C THR A 39 -9.43 33.17 12.33
N ALA A 40 -9.80 32.76 11.12
CA ALA A 40 -10.69 31.63 10.91
C ALA A 40 -9.98 30.30 11.24
N LYS A 41 -10.55 29.53 12.18
CA LYS A 41 -10.17 28.13 12.43
C LYS A 41 -11.08 27.15 11.69
N LYS A 42 -12.30 27.57 11.36
CA LYS A 42 -13.25 26.77 10.60
C LYS A 42 -13.79 27.55 9.42
N ILE A 43 -13.92 26.89 8.27
CA ILE A 43 -14.63 27.42 7.10
C ILE A 43 -15.85 26.53 6.80
N ILE A 44 -17.01 27.17 6.63
CA ILE A 44 -18.27 26.51 6.23
C ILE A 44 -18.78 27.17 4.95
N LEU A 45 -19.06 26.34 3.94
CA LEU A 45 -19.50 26.77 2.61
C LEU A 45 -20.91 26.26 2.31
N ASP A 46 -21.73 27.10 1.70
CA ASP A 46 -23.11 26.79 1.30
C ASP A 46 -23.17 25.77 0.15
N ASP A 47 -24.07 24.77 0.26
CA ASP A 47 -24.26 23.69 -0.72
C ASP A 47 -24.56 24.14 -2.15
N ARG A 48 -24.92 25.43 -2.34
CA ARG A 48 -25.16 26.04 -3.65
C ARG A 48 -23.90 26.61 -4.31
N ILE A 49 -22.74 26.58 -3.64
CA ILE A 49 -21.43 26.92 -4.21
C ILE A 49 -20.93 25.71 -5.02
N SER A 50 -20.73 25.90 -6.32
CA SER A 50 -20.41 24.84 -7.28
C SER A 50 -18.95 24.86 -7.77
N VAL A 51 -18.22 25.97 -7.57
CA VAL A 51 -16.82 26.12 -7.96
C VAL A 51 -16.07 26.87 -6.87
N LEU A 52 -14.91 26.35 -6.48
CA LEU A 52 -13.89 27.07 -5.71
C LEU A 52 -12.78 27.51 -6.66
N GLY A 53 -12.62 28.82 -6.78
CA GLY A 53 -11.69 29.49 -7.67
C GLY A 53 -10.23 29.31 -7.29
N ASP A 54 -9.37 29.78 -8.20
CA ASP A 54 -7.94 29.76 -8.04
C ASP A 54 -7.51 30.58 -6.82
N GLU A 55 -6.65 30.01 -5.97
CA GLU A 55 -6.11 30.62 -4.75
C GLU A 55 -7.17 31.14 -3.73
N VAL A 56 -8.42 30.67 -3.81
CA VAL A 56 -9.58 31.26 -3.09
C VAL A 56 -9.47 31.28 -1.55
N PHE A 57 -8.74 30.33 -0.95
CA PHE A 57 -8.36 30.30 0.47
C PHE A 57 -6.83 30.14 0.64
N GLU A 58 -6.04 30.69 -0.27
CA GLU A 58 -4.58 30.58 -0.19
C GLU A 58 -4.04 31.25 1.08
N ASN A 59 -3.07 30.61 1.73
CA ASN A 59 -2.46 31.01 3.00
C ASN A 59 -3.45 31.32 4.14
N PHE A 60 -4.60 30.65 4.20
CA PHE A 60 -5.50 30.65 5.38
C PHE A 60 -4.88 29.82 6.53
N VAL A 61 -3.75 30.32 7.03
CA VAL A 61 -2.82 29.61 7.93
C VAL A 61 -3.44 29.08 9.22
N SER A 62 -4.53 29.68 9.69
CA SER A 62 -5.21 29.34 10.95
C SER A 62 -6.31 28.28 10.81
N VAL A 63 -6.73 27.93 9.60
CA VAL A 63 -7.87 27.03 9.38
C VAL A 63 -7.48 25.59 9.72
N GLU A 64 -8.19 24.99 10.66
CA GLU A 64 -8.04 23.59 11.08
C GLU A 64 -9.03 22.65 10.38
N GLU A 65 -10.23 23.15 10.07
CA GLU A 65 -11.35 22.40 9.49
C GLU A 65 -12.02 23.18 8.34
N ILE A 66 -12.33 22.50 7.23
CA ILE A 66 -13.19 23.05 6.18
C ILE A 66 -14.32 22.08 5.80
N SER A 67 -15.55 22.61 5.74
CA SER A 67 -16.73 21.93 5.21
C SER A 67 -16.96 22.36 3.76
N LEU A 68 -16.68 21.48 2.80
CA LEU A 68 -16.94 21.72 1.37
C LEU A 68 -18.41 21.42 1.00
N PRO A 69 -18.99 22.12 0.01
CA PRO A 69 -20.38 21.91 -0.44
C PRO A 69 -20.67 20.47 -0.89
N GLU A 70 -21.84 19.89 -0.56
CA GLU A 70 -22.24 18.56 -1.04
C GLU A 70 -22.36 18.47 -2.58
N HIS A 71 -22.41 19.60 -3.28
CA HIS A 71 -22.61 19.70 -4.73
C HIS A 71 -21.47 20.46 -5.44
N LEU A 72 -20.27 20.52 -4.83
CA LEU A 72 -19.11 21.14 -5.43
C LEU A 72 -18.67 20.37 -6.70
N ILE A 73 -18.55 21.08 -7.82
CA ILE A 73 -18.22 20.50 -9.13
C ILE A 73 -16.72 20.69 -9.45
N ARG A 74 -16.12 21.80 -9.00
CA ARG A 74 -14.73 22.17 -9.33
C ARG A 74 -14.00 22.75 -8.12
N ILE A 75 -12.75 22.33 -7.95
CA ILE A 75 -11.72 22.99 -7.14
C ILE A 75 -10.60 23.36 -8.11
N GLU A 76 -10.36 24.65 -8.35
CA GLU A 76 -9.38 25.14 -9.32
C GLU A 76 -7.95 25.14 -8.70
N GLU A 77 -6.96 25.82 -9.31
CA GLU A 77 -5.56 25.71 -8.88
C GLU A 77 -5.30 26.34 -7.49
N ARG A 78 -4.46 25.70 -6.66
CA ARG A 78 -3.97 26.23 -5.37
C ARG A 78 -5.05 26.66 -4.35
N ALA A 79 -6.29 26.21 -4.50
CA ALA A 79 -7.46 26.70 -3.76
C ALA A 79 -7.31 26.78 -2.22
N PHE A 80 -6.52 25.89 -1.61
CA PHE A 80 -6.20 25.87 -0.17
C PHE A 80 -4.68 25.87 0.11
N ALA A 81 -3.85 26.22 -0.87
CA ALA A 81 -2.39 26.19 -0.70
C ALA A 81 -1.95 27.05 0.49
N GLY A 82 -1.01 26.59 1.32
CA GLY A 82 -0.56 27.31 2.51
C GLY A 82 -1.54 27.35 3.69
N CYS A 83 -2.62 26.54 3.69
CA CYS A 83 -3.45 26.33 4.88
C CYS A 83 -2.70 25.46 5.91
N THR A 84 -1.68 26.03 6.55
CA THR A 84 -0.71 25.29 7.38
C THR A 84 -1.34 24.52 8.55
N SER A 85 -2.44 25.00 9.14
CA SER A 85 -3.14 24.31 10.24
C SER A 85 -4.19 23.28 9.81
N LEU A 86 -4.46 23.12 8.51
CA LEU A 86 -5.58 22.30 8.01
C LEU A 86 -5.30 20.82 8.26
N LYS A 87 -6.09 20.18 9.15
CA LYS A 87 -5.86 18.80 9.60
C LYS A 87 -6.45 17.74 8.68
N LYS A 88 -7.56 18.08 8.00
CA LYS A 88 -8.33 17.16 7.16
C LYS A 88 -8.95 17.89 5.98
N ILE A 89 -8.98 17.23 4.83
CA ILE A 89 -9.76 17.66 3.67
C ILE A 89 -10.66 16.52 3.16
N VAL A 90 -11.93 16.83 2.91
CA VAL A 90 -12.93 15.90 2.38
C VAL A 90 -13.37 16.43 1.02
N ILE A 91 -12.89 15.81 -0.05
CA ILE A 91 -13.28 16.13 -1.43
C ILE A 91 -14.65 15.46 -1.69
N PRO A 92 -15.72 16.21 -2.02
CA PRO A 92 -17.08 15.66 -2.08
C PRO A 92 -17.37 14.75 -3.28
N ASP A 93 -18.54 14.12 -3.28
CA ASP A 93 -19.10 13.40 -4.43
C ASP A 93 -19.43 14.37 -5.60
N GLU A 94 -19.52 13.82 -6.82
CA GLU A 94 -19.83 14.52 -8.09
C GLU A 94 -18.82 15.58 -8.59
N ILE A 95 -17.62 15.68 -8.02
CA ILE A 95 -16.52 16.52 -8.55
C ILE A 95 -16.15 16.14 -10.02
N GLU A 96 -15.99 17.16 -10.88
CA GLU A 96 -15.54 17.07 -12.28
C GLU A 96 -14.15 17.69 -12.53
N HIS A 97 -13.67 18.58 -11.66
CA HIS A 97 -12.36 19.23 -11.83
C HIS A 97 -11.64 19.36 -10.47
N ILE A 98 -10.37 18.98 -10.44
CA ILE A 98 -9.44 19.29 -9.34
C ILE A 98 -8.16 19.84 -9.98
N GLY A 99 -7.78 21.06 -9.63
CA GLY A 99 -6.63 21.77 -10.18
C GLY A 99 -5.27 21.18 -9.77
N GLU A 100 -4.19 21.84 -10.16
CA GLU A 100 -2.87 21.51 -9.62
C GLU A 100 -2.75 22.06 -8.17
N ARG A 101 -1.93 21.41 -7.34
CA ARG A 101 -1.48 21.97 -6.04
C ARG A 101 -2.57 22.41 -5.05
N ILE A 102 -3.78 21.86 -5.13
CA ILE A 102 -4.96 22.37 -4.39
C ILE A 102 -4.77 22.56 -2.88
N ALA A 103 -3.89 21.78 -2.24
CA ALA A 103 -3.55 21.83 -0.82
C ALA A 103 -2.02 21.75 -0.62
N GLU A 104 -1.25 22.38 -1.53
CA GLU A 104 0.20 22.51 -1.40
C GLU A 104 0.58 23.22 -0.07
N ASN A 105 1.63 22.76 0.61
CA ASN A 105 2.10 23.31 1.90
C ASN A 105 1.04 23.35 3.03
N CYS A 106 0.00 22.50 2.97
CA CYS A 106 -0.89 22.26 4.11
C CYS A 106 -0.18 21.37 5.14
N THR A 107 0.70 21.97 5.96
CA THR A 107 1.68 21.22 6.76
C THR A 107 1.06 20.32 7.83
N SER A 108 -0.07 20.70 8.43
CA SER A 108 -0.77 19.88 9.43
C SER A 108 -1.72 18.83 8.83
N LEU A 109 -1.77 18.65 7.50
CA LEU A 109 -2.75 17.76 6.86
C LEU A 109 -2.43 16.28 7.13
N GLU A 110 -3.29 15.61 7.90
CA GLU A 110 -3.13 14.22 8.33
C GLU A 110 -4.07 13.25 7.60
N GLU A 111 -5.32 13.66 7.36
CA GLU A 111 -6.36 12.84 6.72
C GLU A 111 -6.85 13.43 5.38
N ILE A 112 -6.97 12.57 4.37
CA ILE A 112 -7.63 12.87 3.10
C ILE A 112 -8.76 11.88 2.85
N GLU A 113 -9.94 12.40 2.49
CA GLU A 113 -11.07 11.59 2.03
C GLU A 113 -11.50 12.06 0.63
N ILE A 114 -11.61 11.14 -0.33
CA ILE A 114 -11.95 11.45 -1.72
C ILE A 114 -13.27 10.78 -2.12
N GLY A 115 -14.29 11.59 -2.39
CA GLY A 115 -15.59 11.18 -2.92
C GLY A 115 -15.50 10.56 -4.32
N SER A 116 -16.65 10.26 -4.91
CA SER A 116 -16.77 9.72 -6.26
C SER A 116 -16.86 10.83 -7.31
N CYS A 117 -16.02 10.78 -8.34
CA CYS A 117 -16.02 11.77 -9.40
C CYS A 117 -17.19 11.57 -10.38
N ARG A 118 -17.68 12.67 -10.96
CA ARG A 118 -18.83 12.65 -11.88
C ARG A 118 -18.57 11.86 -13.16
N GLN A 119 -19.66 11.33 -13.73
CA GLN A 119 -19.65 10.59 -15.01
C GLN A 119 -20.31 11.43 -16.11
N THR A 120 -19.60 12.46 -16.58
CA THR A 120 -20.04 13.31 -17.70
C THR A 120 -19.36 12.94 -19.02
N GLU A 121 -19.94 13.40 -20.14
CA GLU A 121 -19.34 13.25 -21.48
C GLU A 121 -18.17 14.24 -21.70
N ASN A 122 -17.96 15.17 -20.78
CA ASN A 122 -16.89 16.18 -20.79
C ASN A 122 -15.53 15.58 -20.36
N VAL A 123 -14.48 16.39 -20.45
CA VAL A 123 -13.16 16.08 -19.88
C VAL A 123 -13.15 16.47 -18.40
N VAL A 124 -13.30 15.46 -17.55
CA VAL A 124 -12.93 15.52 -16.12
C VAL A 124 -11.41 15.68 -16.06
N TYR A 125 -10.93 16.69 -15.34
CA TYR A 125 -9.51 17.04 -15.23
C TYR A 125 -9.03 16.88 -13.80
N PHE A 126 -7.83 16.34 -13.65
CA PHE A 126 -7.13 16.17 -12.38
C PHE A 126 -5.70 16.66 -12.58
N GLY A 127 -5.37 17.79 -11.97
CA GLY A 127 -4.02 18.35 -11.96
C GLY A 127 -3.03 17.46 -11.20
N GLN A 128 -1.75 17.79 -11.28
CA GLN A 128 -0.71 17.06 -10.54
C GLN A 128 -0.42 17.70 -9.17
N GLY A 129 0.18 16.90 -8.27
CA GLY A 129 0.77 17.42 -7.03
C GLY A 129 -0.21 18.06 -6.05
N TRP A 130 -1.44 17.55 -5.92
CA TRP A 130 -2.50 18.13 -5.08
C TRP A 130 -2.06 18.48 -3.67
N PHE A 131 -1.18 17.66 -3.09
CA PHE A 131 -0.71 17.74 -1.71
C PHE A 131 0.81 17.96 -1.62
N ASN A 132 1.37 18.71 -2.59
CA ASN A 132 2.81 19.05 -2.62
C ASN A 132 3.30 19.71 -1.33
N GLY A 133 4.60 19.63 -1.07
CA GLY A 133 5.20 20.20 0.14
C GLY A 133 4.86 19.42 1.42
N ASP A 134 4.89 20.09 2.57
CA ASP A 134 5.32 19.47 3.84
C ASP A 134 4.16 19.01 4.73
N ASN A 135 3.20 18.31 4.13
CA ASN A 135 2.09 17.66 4.84
C ASN A 135 2.55 16.50 5.75
N ASN A 136 1.69 16.11 6.68
CA ASN A 136 1.87 14.98 7.59
C ASN A 136 0.85 13.86 7.33
N ILE A 137 0.57 13.54 6.05
CA ILE A 137 -0.49 12.59 5.70
C ILE A 137 -0.20 11.21 6.30
N LYS A 138 -1.13 10.74 7.14
CA LYS A 138 -1.13 9.42 7.80
C LYS A 138 -2.14 8.47 7.16
N LYS A 139 -3.19 9.01 6.54
CA LYS A 139 -4.37 8.24 6.10
C LYS A 139 -5.00 8.86 4.86
N ILE A 140 -5.20 8.04 3.83
CA ILE A 140 -5.92 8.40 2.61
C ILE A 140 -7.04 7.39 2.40
N THR A 141 -8.26 7.87 2.17
CA THR A 141 -9.41 7.01 1.85
C THR A 141 -10.12 7.50 0.58
N VAL A 142 -10.65 6.55 -0.19
CA VAL A 142 -11.38 6.84 -1.44
C VAL A 142 -12.70 6.06 -1.47
N SER A 143 -13.77 6.74 -1.90
CA SER A 143 -15.12 6.18 -2.06
C SER A 143 -15.13 4.98 -3.01
N GLU A 144 -15.81 3.88 -2.64
CA GLU A 144 -15.96 2.65 -3.47
C GLU A 144 -16.51 2.88 -4.88
N ASN A 145 -17.15 4.03 -5.13
CA ASN A 145 -17.73 4.41 -6.41
C ASN A 145 -16.84 5.35 -7.24
N ASN A 146 -15.70 5.79 -6.72
CA ASN A 146 -14.71 6.51 -7.52
C ASN A 146 -14.18 5.60 -8.64
N LYS A 147 -14.10 6.15 -9.85
CA LYS A 147 -13.69 5.43 -11.07
C LYS A 147 -12.28 5.81 -11.54
N TYR A 148 -11.69 6.84 -10.94
CA TYR A 148 -10.40 7.40 -11.31
C TYR A 148 -9.37 7.23 -10.19
N PHE A 149 -9.78 7.32 -8.92
CA PHE A 149 -8.88 7.14 -7.78
C PHE A 149 -9.23 5.88 -6.99
N PHE A 150 -8.23 5.30 -6.33
CA PHE A 150 -8.38 4.31 -5.28
C PHE A 150 -7.23 4.43 -4.28
N SER A 151 -7.44 3.89 -3.07
CA SER A 151 -6.43 3.81 -2.02
C SER A 151 -6.17 2.36 -1.65
N GLU A 152 -4.91 1.96 -1.58
CA GLU A 152 -4.44 0.65 -1.10
C GLU A 152 -3.26 0.92 -0.15
N ASP A 153 -3.27 0.34 1.05
CA ASP A 153 -2.31 0.58 2.15
C ASP A 153 -2.01 2.07 2.43
N ASN A 154 -3.06 2.89 2.48
CA ASN A 154 -3.04 4.37 2.61
C ASN A 154 -2.30 5.13 1.47
N VAL A 155 -1.80 4.46 0.44
CA VAL A 155 -1.20 5.08 -0.75
C VAL A 155 -2.31 5.44 -1.75
N LEU A 156 -2.21 6.63 -2.36
CA LEU A 156 -3.17 7.12 -3.36
C LEU A 156 -2.74 6.75 -4.78
N TYR A 157 -3.64 6.12 -5.53
CA TYR A 157 -3.45 5.75 -6.92
C TYR A 157 -4.51 6.37 -7.84
N ARG A 158 -4.12 6.72 -9.08
CA ARG A 158 -5.02 7.16 -10.15
C ARG A 158 -4.99 6.19 -11.32
N THR A 159 -6.15 5.74 -11.80
CA THR A 159 -6.33 5.04 -13.08
C THR A 159 -6.54 6.07 -14.18
N GLU A 160 -5.71 6.05 -15.22
CA GLU A 160 -5.81 7.03 -16.31
C GLU A 160 -7.07 6.84 -17.16
N ARG A 161 -7.64 7.96 -17.60
CA ARG A 161 -9.03 8.08 -18.11
C ARG A 161 -9.42 7.07 -19.19
N ASP A 162 -8.50 6.77 -20.10
CA ASP A 162 -8.71 5.99 -21.32
C ASP A 162 -7.99 4.62 -21.36
N ASP A 163 -7.23 4.25 -20.32
CA ASP A 163 -6.59 2.92 -20.22
C ASP A 163 -6.57 2.40 -18.78
N GLU A 164 -7.43 1.41 -18.49
CA GLU A 164 -7.53 0.71 -17.19
C GLU A 164 -6.23 -0.02 -16.78
N LYS A 165 -5.16 0.02 -17.59
CA LYS A 165 -3.83 -0.51 -17.28
C LYS A 165 -2.79 0.55 -16.88
N ASN A 166 -3.03 1.82 -17.20
CA ASN A 166 -2.09 2.87 -16.82
C ASN A 166 -2.54 3.43 -15.49
N ILE A 167 -1.88 2.97 -14.42
CA ILE A 167 -2.07 3.47 -13.07
C ILE A 167 -0.86 4.32 -12.67
N SER A 168 -1.15 5.44 -12.03
CA SER A 168 -0.19 6.40 -11.51
C SER A 168 -0.23 6.36 -9.97
N LEU A 169 0.92 6.20 -9.31
CA LEU A 169 1.05 6.42 -7.87
C LEU A 169 1.13 7.94 -7.64
N VAL A 170 0.14 8.48 -6.93
CA VAL A 170 -0.09 9.94 -6.80
C VAL A 170 0.57 10.49 -5.54
N VAL A 171 0.32 9.86 -4.38
CA VAL A 171 0.88 10.26 -3.09
C VAL A 171 1.11 9.02 -2.22
N TYR A 172 2.32 8.92 -1.66
CA TYR A 172 2.64 8.07 -0.52
C TYR A 172 2.39 8.86 0.79
N PRO A 173 1.76 8.25 1.82
CA PRO A 173 1.53 8.89 3.12
C PRO A 173 2.86 9.18 3.83
N LYS A 174 3.21 10.45 4.01
CA LYS A 174 4.56 10.87 4.45
C LYS A 174 4.89 10.49 5.90
N ALA A 175 3.85 10.41 6.74
CA ALA A 175 3.96 10.01 8.15
C ALA A 175 3.77 8.49 8.36
N ASP A 176 3.87 7.70 7.29
CA ASP A 176 3.89 6.24 7.36
C ASP A 176 5.27 5.75 7.82
N LEU A 177 5.28 4.84 8.81
CA LEU A 177 6.49 4.40 9.50
C LEU A 177 7.17 3.19 8.85
N ARG A 178 6.73 2.74 7.67
CA ARG A 178 7.42 1.69 6.91
C ARG A 178 8.84 2.15 6.54
N GLU A 179 9.83 1.31 6.81
CA GLU A 179 11.21 1.55 6.38
C GLU A 179 11.47 1.09 4.93
N GLU A 180 10.62 0.22 4.39
CA GLU A 180 10.69 -0.26 3.00
C GLU A 180 9.35 -0.13 2.28
N PHE A 181 9.37 0.21 1.00
CA PHE A 181 8.17 0.19 0.14
C PHE A 181 8.44 -0.44 -1.23
N TYR A 182 7.54 -1.34 -1.63
CA TYR A 182 7.53 -1.95 -2.96
C TYR A 182 6.40 -1.34 -3.82
N ILE A 183 6.77 -0.69 -4.93
CA ILE A 183 5.79 -0.12 -5.88
C ILE A 183 5.12 -1.27 -6.67
N PRO A 184 3.79 -1.46 -6.61
CA PRO A 184 3.10 -2.63 -7.18
C PRO A 184 3.22 -2.83 -8.70
N ASP A 185 2.99 -4.06 -9.17
CA ASP A 185 3.08 -4.52 -10.57
C ASP A 185 2.03 -3.93 -11.54
N TYR A 186 1.04 -3.23 -10.99
CA TYR A 186 0.04 -2.50 -11.76
C TYR A 186 0.43 -1.02 -11.98
N VAL A 187 1.43 -0.49 -11.26
CA VAL A 187 1.83 0.93 -11.36
C VAL A 187 2.70 1.14 -12.59
N THR A 188 2.38 2.17 -13.37
CA THR A 188 3.08 2.53 -14.62
C THR A 188 3.82 3.88 -14.55
N LYS A 189 3.39 4.75 -13.64
CA LYS A 189 3.94 6.10 -13.42
C LYS A 189 4.03 6.39 -11.92
N VAL A 190 5.07 7.10 -11.50
CA VAL A 190 5.11 7.82 -10.21
C VAL A 190 4.92 9.31 -10.49
N GLU A 191 3.99 9.96 -9.79
CA GLU A 191 3.66 11.38 -10.00
C GLU A 191 4.64 12.35 -9.29
N ARG A 192 4.52 13.65 -9.61
CA ARG A 192 5.38 14.71 -9.07
C ARG A 192 5.24 14.76 -7.54
N GLU A 193 6.38 14.82 -6.85
CA GLU A 193 6.49 14.83 -5.38
C GLU A 193 5.87 13.64 -4.62
N ALA A 194 5.52 12.53 -5.30
CA ALA A 194 4.71 11.44 -4.70
C ALA A 194 5.30 10.81 -3.41
N PHE A 195 6.64 10.73 -3.27
CA PHE A 195 7.33 10.25 -2.07
C PHE A 195 8.13 11.36 -1.36
N LYS A 196 7.98 12.64 -1.75
CA LYS A 196 8.80 13.74 -1.22
C LYS A 196 8.66 13.85 0.30
N ARG A 197 9.75 13.80 1.06
CA ARG A 197 9.75 13.78 2.54
C ARG A 197 9.06 12.58 3.19
N ALA A 198 9.00 11.43 2.51
CA ALA A 198 8.69 10.15 3.15
C ALA A 198 9.90 9.64 3.97
N ASN A 199 10.32 10.41 4.97
CA ASN A 199 11.60 10.27 5.69
C ASN A 199 11.70 9.09 6.67
N HIS A 200 10.77 8.14 6.61
CA HIS A 200 10.93 6.83 7.24
C HIS A 200 11.45 5.76 6.26
N LEU A 201 11.25 5.95 4.95
CA LEU A 201 11.66 4.99 3.92
C LEU A 201 13.18 5.04 3.70
N LYS A 202 13.85 3.94 4.11
CA LYS A 202 15.25 3.64 3.84
C LYS A 202 15.44 2.90 2.52
N LYS A 203 14.44 2.12 2.07
CA LYS A 203 14.50 1.35 0.83
C LYS A 203 13.23 1.52 -0.03
N ILE A 204 13.42 1.76 -1.32
CA ILE A 204 12.36 1.67 -2.32
C ILE A 204 12.75 0.63 -3.38
N ALA A 205 11.83 -0.28 -3.69
CA ALA A 205 11.95 -1.15 -4.85
C ALA A 205 10.71 -1.00 -5.74
N MET A 206 10.85 -1.19 -7.04
CA MET A 206 9.73 -1.05 -7.97
C MET A 206 9.58 -2.22 -8.96
N SER A 207 8.39 -2.30 -9.53
CA SER A 207 7.97 -3.25 -10.54
C SER A 207 8.33 -2.80 -11.96
N ASP A 208 8.64 -3.74 -12.85
CA ASP A 208 8.99 -3.44 -14.25
C ASP A 208 7.83 -2.89 -15.11
N SER A 209 6.63 -2.77 -14.53
CA SER A 209 5.52 -2.01 -15.10
C SER A 209 5.77 -0.50 -15.08
N VAL A 210 6.56 0.01 -14.13
CA VAL A 210 6.90 1.43 -13.97
C VAL A 210 7.81 1.87 -15.11
N LYS A 211 7.38 2.90 -15.86
CA LYS A 211 8.11 3.45 -17.03
C LYS A 211 8.48 4.92 -16.84
N TYR A 212 7.70 5.64 -16.06
CA TYR A 212 7.76 7.10 -15.96
C TYR A 212 7.87 7.52 -14.49
N LEU A 213 8.92 8.27 -14.18
CA LEU A 213 9.13 8.93 -12.89
C LEU A 213 9.00 10.43 -13.13
N ALA A 214 7.99 11.09 -12.57
CA ALA A 214 7.84 12.53 -12.71
C ALA A 214 8.86 13.29 -11.85
N GLY A 215 9.11 14.55 -12.19
CA GLY A 215 10.08 15.39 -11.51
C GLY A 215 9.84 15.50 -9.99
N SER A 216 10.94 15.49 -9.25
CA SER A 216 11.02 15.62 -7.79
C SER A 216 10.28 14.53 -6.99
N CYS A 217 9.91 13.40 -7.61
CA CYS A 217 9.10 12.36 -6.96
C CYS A 217 9.74 11.71 -5.72
N PHE A 218 11.07 11.72 -5.60
CA PHE A 218 11.85 11.23 -4.45
C PHE A 218 12.66 12.35 -3.76
N SER A 219 12.28 13.61 -3.95
CA SER A 219 13.01 14.75 -3.38
C SER A 219 12.89 14.84 -1.85
N HIS A 220 13.93 15.36 -1.19
CA HIS A 220 14.01 15.44 0.27
C HIS A 220 13.65 14.10 0.96
N MET A 221 14.16 12.99 0.44
CA MET A 221 14.10 11.69 1.12
C MET A 221 15.41 11.51 1.89
N ASP A 222 15.45 12.08 3.09
CA ASP A 222 16.70 12.27 3.83
C ASP A 222 17.26 10.95 4.41
N GLU A 223 16.40 9.96 4.68
CA GLU A 223 16.76 8.63 5.20
C GLU A 223 16.90 7.53 4.14
N LEU A 224 16.64 7.83 2.86
CA LEU A 224 16.69 6.83 1.78
C LEU A 224 18.13 6.37 1.51
N LEU A 225 18.41 5.09 1.74
CA LEU A 225 19.73 4.46 1.56
C LEU A 225 19.86 3.77 0.20
N GLU A 226 18.79 3.10 -0.26
CA GLU A 226 18.78 2.26 -1.45
C GLU A 226 17.51 2.50 -2.28
N ILE A 227 17.65 2.59 -3.61
CA ILE A 227 16.52 2.53 -4.54
C ILE A 227 16.80 1.59 -5.71
N GLN A 228 15.94 0.58 -5.86
CA GLN A 228 15.98 -0.39 -6.96
C GLN A 228 14.99 0.04 -8.05
N PHE A 229 15.50 0.41 -9.22
CA PHE A 229 14.69 0.88 -10.35
C PHE A 229 14.16 -0.25 -11.23
N SER A 230 13.01 0.00 -11.85
CA SER A 230 12.44 -0.82 -12.91
C SER A 230 13.35 -0.84 -14.14
N ALA A 231 13.51 -2.01 -14.76
CA ALA A 231 14.21 -2.16 -16.04
C ALA A 231 13.50 -1.43 -17.21
N ASN A 232 12.32 -0.84 -16.98
CA ASN A 232 11.56 -0.04 -17.95
C ASN A 232 11.57 1.48 -17.72
N VAL A 233 12.21 1.98 -16.66
CA VAL A 233 12.52 3.41 -16.53
C VAL A 233 13.46 3.84 -17.67
N GLN A 234 13.15 4.95 -18.34
CA GLN A 234 13.93 5.46 -19.47
C GLN A 234 15.05 6.41 -19.06
N SER A 235 14.87 7.18 -17.99
CA SER A 235 15.87 8.13 -17.51
C SER A 235 15.68 8.51 -16.04
N ILE A 236 16.74 9.10 -15.47
CA ILE A 236 16.74 9.86 -14.22
C ILE A 236 17.36 11.23 -14.54
N TYR A 237 16.71 12.31 -14.10
CA TYR A 237 17.06 13.71 -14.41
C TYR A 237 16.74 14.72 -13.30
N ASP A 238 15.60 14.60 -12.63
CA ASP A 238 15.10 15.59 -11.66
C ASP A 238 14.26 14.97 -10.54
N GLN A 239 14.20 13.63 -10.50
CA GLN A 239 13.43 12.82 -9.55
C GLN A 239 14.00 12.92 -8.13
N PHE A 240 15.33 13.05 -8.03
CA PHE A 240 16.09 13.15 -6.80
C PHE A 240 16.58 14.58 -6.61
N SER A 241 16.45 15.09 -5.39
CA SER A 241 17.07 16.33 -4.93
C SER A 241 17.09 16.28 -3.41
N TYR A 242 18.16 16.70 -2.75
CA TYR A 242 18.30 16.66 -1.29
C TYR A 242 18.05 15.27 -0.67
N CYS A 243 18.53 14.20 -1.29
CA CYS A 243 18.41 12.84 -0.75
C CYS A 243 19.60 12.55 0.17
N ALA A 244 19.53 13.04 1.42
CA ALA A 244 20.71 13.24 2.27
C ALA A 244 21.53 11.99 2.61
N LYS A 245 20.93 10.80 2.75
CA LYS A 245 21.65 9.53 3.03
C LYS A 245 21.73 8.55 1.84
N LEU A 246 21.38 8.99 0.63
CA LEU A 246 21.41 8.12 -0.54
C LEU A 246 22.86 7.87 -0.97
N GLU A 247 23.41 6.72 -0.59
CA GLU A 247 24.84 6.42 -0.82
C GLU A 247 25.12 5.72 -2.15
N LYS A 248 24.15 4.96 -2.68
CA LYS A 248 24.35 4.04 -3.79
C LYS A 248 23.21 4.12 -4.80
N ILE A 249 23.55 4.22 -6.08
CA ILE A 249 22.62 4.16 -7.21
C ILE A 249 22.99 2.98 -8.11
N ILE A 250 22.01 2.17 -8.48
CA ILE A 250 22.13 1.17 -9.55
C ILE A 250 21.22 1.59 -10.70
N ALA A 251 21.79 1.93 -11.86
CA ALA A 251 21.01 2.29 -13.03
C ALA A 251 20.21 1.08 -13.58
N PRO A 252 19.03 1.28 -14.19
CA PRO A 252 18.34 0.22 -14.93
C PRO A 252 19.24 -0.44 -15.97
N ASN A 253 19.25 -1.78 -16.04
CA ASN A 253 20.01 -2.52 -17.05
C ASN A 253 19.32 -2.46 -18.44
N LYS A 254 19.36 -1.27 -19.07
CA LYS A 254 18.51 -0.93 -20.22
C LYS A 254 19.26 -0.17 -21.34
N PRO A 255 19.12 -0.59 -22.62
CA PRO A 255 19.59 0.19 -23.76
C PRO A 255 18.93 1.57 -23.84
N GLY A 256 19.75 2.61 -23.95
CA GLY A 256 19.28 3.99 -24.09
C GLY A 256 18.81 4.66 -22.79
N PHE A 257 19.15 4.09 -21.62
CA PHE A 257 18.97 4.78 -20.35
C PHE A 257 19.80 6.06 -20.28
N GLU A 258 19.22 7.16 -19.79
CA GLU A 258 19.93 8.43 -19.55
C GLU A 258 19.93 8.82 -18.05
N LEU A 259 21.07 9.34 -17.58
CA LEU A 259 21.33 9.68 -16.17
C LEU A 259 21.67 11.17 -16.03
N GLY A 260 21.25 11.79 -14.92
CA GLY A 260 21.59 13.17 -14.56
C GLY A 260 20.82 13.70 -13.35
N GLY A 261 21.27 14.84 -12.83
CA GLY A 261 20.59 15.68 -11.85
C GLY A 261 20.47 15.08 -10.44
N TRP A 262 21.38 15.52 -9.57
CA TRP A 262 21.52 15.01 -8.19
C TRP A 262 21.59 16.13 -7.15
N PHE A 263 20.93 17.26 -7.41
CA PHE A 263 21.07 18.49 -6.64
C PHE A 263 20.88 18.28 -5.13
N GLY A 264 21.96 18.41 -4.33
CA GLY A 264 21.96 18.18 -2.89
C GLY A 264 21.96 16.71 -2.44
N CYS A 265 22.24 15.75 -3.32
CA CYS A 265 22.34 14.31 -2.99
C CYS A 265 23.81 13.92 -2.71
N ASP A 266 24.51 14.76 -1.96
CA ASP A 266 25.99 14.81 -1.88
C ASP A 266 26.65 13.56 -1.29
N ASN A 267 25.89 12.64 -0.69
CA ASN A 267 26.40 11.39 -0.12
C ASN A 267 26.47 10.22 -1.10
N ILE A 268 25.98 10.36 -2.35
CA ILE A 268 26.11 9.33 -3.39
C ILE A 268 27.59 9.07 -3.65
N ASN A 269 28.09 7.95 -3.15
CA ASN A 269 29.48 7.57 -3.21
C ASN A 269 29.77 6.44 -4.23
N THR A 270 28.72 5.71 -4.64
CA THR A 270 28.82 4.61 -5.59
C THR A 270 27.70 4.70 -6.64
N ILE A 271 28.07 4.77 -7.93
CA ILE A 271 27.13 4.69 -9.06
C ILE A 271 27.45 3.48 -9.94
N ILE A 272 26.47 2.61 -10.12
CA ILE A 272 26.59 1.38 -10.92
C ILE A 272 25.85 1.54 -12.26
N LEU A 273 26.56 1.29 -13.36
CA LEU A 273 26.04 1.32 -14.73
C LEU A 273 26.10 -0.11 -15.33
N PRO A 274 24.96 -0.83 -15.41
CA PRO A 274 24.92 -2.18 -15.96
C PRO A 274 25.25 -2.26 -17.46
N GLU A 275 25.50 -3.49 -17.90
CA GLU A 275 26.01 -3.84 -19.23
C GLU A 275 25.16 -3.27 -20.39
N LYS A 276 23.84 -3.20 -20.27
CA LYS A 276 22.99 -2.71 -21.38
C LYS A 276 22.92 -1.18 -21.45
N VAL A 277 23.58 -0.45 -20.53
CA VAL A 277 23.70 1.02 -20.58
C VAL A 277 24.74 1.42 -21.64
N MET A 278 24.29 1.52 -22.89
CA MET A 278 25.16 1.77 -24.06
C MET A 278 25.82 3.15 -24.11
N LYS A 279 25.36 4.12 -23.32
CA LYS A 279 25.79 5.53 -23.37
C LYS A 279 25.73 6.16 -21.98
N PHE A 280 26.68 7.04 -21.69
CA PHE A 280 26.77 7.78 -20.45
C PHE A 280 27.28 9.21 -20.69
N LYS A 281 26.78 10.19 -19.92
CA LYS A 281 27.20 11.61 -19.97
C LYS A 281 27.91 11.94 -18.66
N VAL A 282 29.19 12.30 -18.68
CA VAL A 282 29.98 12.48 -17.44
C VAL A 282 29.51 13.70 -16.65
N ASN A 283 29.05 14.75 -17.33
CA ASN A 283 28.44 15.93 -16.71
C ASN A 283 27.21 15.62 -15.81
N ALA A 284 26.66 14.39 -15.89
CA ALA A 284 25.63 13.89 -14.98
C ALA A 284 26.11 13.74 -13.52
N LEU A 285 27.42 13.83 -13.25
CA LEU A 285 28.03 13.56 -11.94
C LEU A 285 28.58 14.81 -11.24
N ASN A 286 28.59 15.97 -11.89
CA ASN A 286 29.43 17.11 -11.48
C ASN A 286 29.09 17.68 -10.09
N ASP A 287 27.84 17.52 -9.63
CA ASP A 287 27.39 17.95 -8.30
C ASP A 287 27.73 16.94 -7.17
N LEU A 288 28.18 15.73 -7.50
CA LEU A 288 28.37 14.62 -6.54
C LEU A 288 29.70 14.71 -5.79
N THR A 289 29.81 15.69 -4.90
CA THR A 289 31.06 16.06 -4.21
C THR A 289 31.73 14.98 -3.35
N LYS A 290 31.07 13.84 -3.09
CA LYS A 290 31.63 12.68 -2.37
C LYS A 290 31.59 11.37 -3.17
N LEU A 291 31.44 11.46 -4.50
CA LEU A 291 31.52 10.29 -5.36
C LEU A 291 32.90 9.64 -5.20
N LYS A 292 32.93 8.39 -4.77
CA LYS A 292 34.17 7.61 -4.62
C LYS A 292 34.40 6.73 -5.83
N GLN A 293 33.33 6.20 -6.42
CA GLN A 293 33.45 5.25 -7.51
C GLN A 293 32.25 5.24 -8.47
N VAL A 294 32.58 5.03 -9.75
CA VAL A 294 31.64 4.72 -10.83
C VAL A 294 32.00 3.37 -11.41
N VAL A 295 30.99 2.52 -11.58
CA VAL A 295 31.13 1.07 -11.57
C VAL A 295 30.46 0.53 -12.85
N ILE A 296 31.25 0.28 -13.90
CA ILE A 296 30.75 0.19 -15.29
C ILE A 296 30.92 -1.22 -15.89
N TYR A 297 29.79 -1.86 -16.17
CA TYR A 297 29.72 -3.20 -16.74
C TYR A 297 29.69 -3.23 -18.27
N ASN A 298 29.43 -2.11 -18.95
CA ASN A 298 29.52 -2.06 -20.41
C ASN A 298 30.95 -1.72 -20.86
N SER A 299 31.65 -2.69 -21.43
CA SER A 299 33.04 -2.55 -21.91
C SER A 299 33.19 -1.62 -23.12
N GLU A 300 32.13 -1.41 -23.91
CA GLU A 300 32.09 -0.60 -25.13
C GLU A 300 31.27 0.70 -24.95
N ILE A 301 31.00 1.12 -23.71
CA ILE A 301 30.11 2.24 -23.39
C ILE A 301 30.52 3.54 -24.10
N LYS A 302 29.56 4.23 -24.72
CA LYS A 302 29.81 5.55 -25.31
C LYS A 302 29.76 6.63 -24.24
N ILE A 303 30.91 7.16 -23.89
CA ILE A 303 31.05 8.28 -22.94
C ILE A 303 30.98 9.61 -23.71
N GLU A 304 30.30 10.60 -23.13
CA GLU A 304 30.16 11.97 -23.66
C GLU A 304 30.35 13.00 -22.53
N GLY A 305 30.94 14.15 -22.86
CA GLY A 305 31.22 15.22 -21.90
C GLY A 305 32.64 15.19 -21.34
N GLU A 306 33.03 16.29 -20.70
CA GLU A 306 34.31 16.45 -19.99
C GLU A 306 34.09 16.29 -18.47
N PRO A 307 35.09 15.86 -17.68
CA PRO A 307 34.93 15.55 -16.26
C PRO A 307 34.91 16.79 -15.33
N ASP A 308 34.14 17.82 -15.72
CA ASP A 308 34.03 19.16 -15.10
C ASP A 308 33.41 19.18 -13.68
N GLY A 309 34.09 18.60 -12.70
CA GLY A 309 33.67 18.54 -11.31
C GLY A 309 34.57 17.66 -10.42
N PHE A 310 35.30 16.73 -11.04
CA PHE A 310 36.25 15.83 -10.39
C PHE A 310 37.58 16.49 -9.99
N THR A 311 37.61 17.81 -9.77
CA THR A 311 38.82 18.53 -9.36
C THR A 311 39.05 18.51 -7.85
N ASN A 312 38.00 18.27 -7.05
CA ASN A 312 38.04 18.42 -5.58
C ASN A 312 38.04 17.08 -4.80
N HIS A 313 37.83 15.93 -5.46
CA HIS A 313 37.75 14.61 -4.82
C HIS A 313 38.20 13.52 -5.81
N GLN A 314 38.79 12.41 -5.32
CA GLN A 314 39.20 11.32 -6.19
C GLN A 314 38.04 10.38 -6.50
N THR A 315 37.77 10.11 -7.79
CA THR A 315 36.78 9.09 -8.22
C THR A 315 37.44 7.92 -8.95
N THR A 316 37.20 6.71 -8.46
CA THR A 316 37.58 5.44 -9.12
C THR A 316 36.57 5.03 -10.18
N PHE A 317 36.98 4.98 -11.45
CA PHE A 317 36.19 4.34 -12.50
C PHE A 317 36.60 2.86 -12.62
N TRP A 318 35.71 1.96 -12.22
CA TRP A 318 35.88 0.52 -12.39
C TRP A 318 35.35 0.08 -13.75
N GLY A 319 36.13 -0.75 -14.45
CA GLY A 319 35.72 -1.29 -15.75
C GLY A 319 36.60 -2.45 -16.23
N TYR A 320 36.22 -3.04 -17.35
CA TYR A 320 37.01 -4.11 -17.99
C TYR A 320 38.30 -3.55 -18.62
N LYS A 321 39.34 -4.39 -18.68
CA LYS A 321 40.60 -4.07 -19.36
C LYS A 321 40.37 -3.79 -20.85
N ASN A 322 41.03 -2.78 -21.40
CA ASN A 322 40.89 -2.27 -22.77
C ASN A 322 39.51 -1.69 -23.12
N SER A 323 38.65 -1.45 -22.14
CA SER A 323 37.30 -0.88 -22.32
C SER A 323 37.31 0.58 -22.79
N SER A 324 36.15 1.07 -23.24
CA SER A 324 35.91 2.50 -23.51
C SER A 324 36.10 3.38 -22.28
N ILE A 325 35.75 2.90 -21.07
CA ILE A 325 36.00 3.68 -19.84
C ILE A 325 37.49 3.78 -19.52
N GLN A 326 38.29 2.71 -19.69
CA GLN A 326 39.74 2.82 -19.51
C GLN A 326 40.35 3.89 -20.43
N LYS A 327 39.97 3.87 -21.72
CA LYS A 327 40.45 4.85 -22.73
C LYS A 327 40.02 6.28 -22.42
N TYR A 328 38.84 6.47 -21.81
CA TYR A 328 38.36 7.78 -21.39
C TYR A 328 39.15 8.31 -20.18
N VAL A 329 39.33 7.50 -19.14
CA VAL A 329 40.09 7.92 -17.94
C VAL A 329 41.54 8.26 -18.32
N GLN A 330 42.18 7.43 -19.15
CA GLN A 330 43.53 7.68 -19.69
C GLN A 330 43.66 8.93 -20.56
N ALA A 331 42.56 9.60 -20.92
CA ALA A 331 42.57 10.88 -21.64
C ALA A 331 42.40 12.11 -20.72
N TYR A 332 42.11 11.90 -19.43
CA TYR A 332 41.79 12.97 -18.47
C TYR A 332 42.42 12.79 -17.06
N GLU A 333 43.07 11.65 -16.75
CA GLU A 333 43.66 11.36 -15.43
C GLU A 333 44.87 12.25 -15.04
N ASP A 334 45.50 12.92 -16.01
CA ASP A 334 46.54 13.94 -15.75
C ASP A 334 45.95 15.32 -15.37
N ASP A 335 44.73 15.63 -15.82
CA ASP A 335 44.08 16.95 -15.66
C ASP A 335 42.99 16.96 -14.56
N TYR A 336 42.44 15.80 -14.19
CA TYR A 336 41.31 15.64 -13.26
C TYR A 336 41.58 14.51 -12.25
N ASN A 337 41.00 14.59 -11.05
CA ASN A 337 41.23 13.62 -9.97
C ASN A 337 40.39 12.35 -10.16
N ILE A 338 40.67 11.61 -11.23
CA ILE A 338 40.04 10.34 -11.58
C ILE A 338 41.10 9.26 -11.75
N GLU A 339 40.78 8.01 -11.44
CA GLU A 339 41.66 6.85 -11.65
C GLU A 339 40.87 5.69 -12.27
N PHE A 340 41.55 4.85 -13.06
CA PHE A 340 40.94 3.61 -13.59
C PHE A 340 41.37 2.40 -12.76
N LYS A 341 40.42 1.51 -12.42
CA LYS A 341 40.72 0.20 -11.85
C LYS A 341 40.04 -0.93 -12.62
N GLU A 342 40.80 -1.98 -12.88
CA GLU A 342 40.31 -3.21 -13.49
C GLU A 342 39.42 -3.96 -12.48
N TRP A 343 38.32 -4.53 -12.96
CA TRP A 343 37.36 -5.29 -12.15
C TRP A 343 38.02 -6.34 -11.24
N ARG A 344 37.57 -6.39 -9.99
CA ARG A 344 37.61 -7.62 -9.21
C ARG A 344 36.43 -8.48 -9.66
N THR A 345 36.70 -9.61 -10.30
CA THR A 345 35.70 -10.67 -10.44
C THR A 345 35.43 -11.31 -9.08
N PHE A 346 34.21 -11.78 -8.87
CA PHE A 346 33.84 -12.55 -7.70
C PHE A 346 33.67 -14.03 -8.07
N PRO A 347 33.96 -14.95 -7.14
CA PRO A 347 33.57 -16.35 -7.29
C PRO A 347 32.05 -16.47 -7.22
N ILE A 348 31.48 -16.99 -8.30
CA ILE A 348 30.05 -17.22 -8.49
C ILE A 348 29.84 -18.73 -8.67
N ARG A 349 28.94 -19.32 -7.89
CA ARG A 349 28.53 -20.72 -7.98
C ARG A 349 27.02 -20.83 -8.12
N VAL A 350 26.59 -21.84 -8.84
CA VAL A 350 25.19 -22.05 -9.24
C VAL A 350 24.90 -23.55 -9.16
N SER A 351 23.89 -23.95 -8.41
CA SER A 351 23.56 -25.37 -8.19
C SER A 351 22.88 -26.03 -9.39
N ASP A 352 22.85 -27.37 -9.42
CA ASP A 352 22.16 -28.15 -10.47
C ASP A 352 20.63 -27.95 -10.43
N GLU A 353 20.09 -27.56 -9.27
CA GLU A 353 18.69 -27.14 -9.11
C GLU A 353 18.42 -25.84 -9.90
N ILE A 354 19.25 -24.81 -9.71
CA ILE A 354 19.15 -23.56 -10.48
C ILE A 354 19.36 -23.84 -11.98
N LEU A 355 20.35 -24.66 -12.34
CA LEU A 355 20.58 -25.03 -13.74
C LEU A 355 19.50 -25.95 -14.33
N THR A 356 18.59 -26.49 -13.51
CA THR A 356 17.38 -27.16 -13.97
C THR A 356 16.32 -26.15 -14.42
N ASP A 357 16.00 -25.15 -13.60
CA ASP A 357 14.95 -24.16 -13.90
C ASP A 357 15.40 -22.98 -14.81
N PHE A 358 16.70 -22.65 -14.84
CA PHE A 358 17.23 -21.44 -15.50
C PHE A 358 18.33 -21.74 -16.53
N ASP A 359 18.36 -20.93 -17.60
CA ASP A 359 19.55 -20.71 -18.41
C ASP A 359 20.34 -19.55 -17.79
N VAL A 360 21.57 -19.80 -17.33
CA VAL A 360 22.39 -18.83 -16.59
C VAL A 360 23.66 -18.46 -17.34
N THR A 361 24.03 -17.17 -17.32
CA THR A 361 25.28 -16.62 -17.85
C THR A 361 25.97 -15.74 -16.80
N VAL A 362 27.29 -15.83 -16.71
CA VAL A 362 28.15 -14.97 -15.88
C VAL A 362 29.10 -14.24 -16.82
N ASP A 363 29.02 -12.90 -16.90
CA ASP A 363 29.75 -12.06 -17.87
C ASP A 363 29.70 -12.66 -19.30
N ASP A 364 28.49 -12.75 -19.87
CA ASP A 364 28.13 -13.48 -21.12
C ASP A 364 28.47 -14.99 -21.16
N THR A 365 29.30 -15.49 -20.24
CA THR A 365 29.79 -16.88 -20.25
C THR A 365 28.71 -17.81 -19.70
N LYS A 366 28.14 -18.65 -20.57
CA LYS A 366 27.09 -19.58 -20.16
C LYS A 366 27.58 -20.59 -19.13
N VAL A 367 26.90 -20.60 -17.98
CA VAL A 367 27.07 -21.61 -16.94
C VAL A 367 26.58 -22.95 -17.49
N THR A 368 27.46 -23.94 -17.42
CA THR A 368 27.30 -25.25 -18.10
C THR A 368 27.66 -26.43 -17.21
N LYS A 369 28.05 -26.16 -15.96
CA LYS A 369 28.31 -27.14 -14.90
C LYS A 369 27.82 -26.55 -13.58
N ALA A 370 27.07 -27.33 -12.83
CA ALA A 370 26.74 -27.02 -11.44
C ALA A 370 28.00 -26.94 -10.57
N ASP A 371 27.89 -26.19 -9.47
CA ASP A 371 28.84 -26.14 -8.34
C ASP A 371 30.29 -25.80 -8.73
N THR A 372 30.48 -25.35 -9.97
CA THR A 372 31.75 -24.92 -10.55
C THR A 372 31.87 -23.43 -10.32
N GLU A 373 33.05 -22.98 -9.90
CA GLU A 373 33.31 -21.56 -9.66
C GLU A 373 33.55 -20.81 -10.97
N TYR A 374 32.65 -19.90 -11.30
CA TYR A 374 32.78 -18.93 -12.37
C TYR A 374 33.29 -17.61 -11.80
N GLN A 375 34.24 -16.99 -12.49
CA GLN A 375 34.79 -15.69 -12.10
C GLN A 375 34.19 -14.62 -13.03
N GLY A 376 33.34 -13.76 -12.47
CA GLY A 376 32.69 -12.67 -13.19
C GLY A 376 31.96 -11.74 -12.23
N VAL A 377 31.00 -10.94 -12.72
CA VAL A 377 30.28 -9.97 -11.89
C VAL A 377 28.80 -9.80 -12.28
N ASN A 378 28.47 -9.79 -13.57
CA ASN A 378 27.10 -9.74 -14.07
C ASN A 378 26.54 -11.17 -14.22
N ILE A 379 25.48 -11.50 -13.48
CA ILE A 379 24.78 -12.79 -13.59
C ILE A 379 23.42 -12.55 -14.23
N GLU A 380 23.19 -13.07 -15.43
CA GLU A 380 21.85 -13.11 -16.03
C GLU A 380 21.27 -14.52 -15.93
N MET A 381 20.00 -14.61 -15.55
CA MET A 381 19.27 -15.87 -15.42
C MET A 381 17.94 -15.74 -16.15
N VAL A 382 17.69 -16.62 -17.13
CA VAL A 382 16.44 -16.67 -17.90
C VAL A 382 15.70 -17.96 -17.56
N ARG A 383 14.46 -17.84 -17.09
CA ARG A 383 13.60 -18.95 -16.69
C ARG A 383 13.19 -19.77 -17.91
N LYS A 384 13.37 -21.09 -17.84
CA LYS A 384 12.98 -22.00 -18.94
C LYS A 384 11.46 -22.09 -19.06
N SER A 385 10.97 -22.40 -20.26
CA SER A 385 9.55 -22.31 -20.62
C SER A 385 8.60 -23.27 -19.87
N ASP A 386 9.17 -24.27 -19.21
CA ASP A 386 8.54 -25.35 -18.44
C ASP A 386 8.76 -25.25 -16.92
N SER A 387 9.66 -24.35 -16.50
CA SER A 387 9.90 -23.99 -15.09
C SER A 387 8.67 -23.34 -14.44
N LYS A 388 8.59 -23.46 -13.12
CA LYS A 388 7.63 -22.74 -12.26
C LYS A 388 8.31 -21.90 -11.16
N ALA A 389 9.63 -21.82 -11.14
CA ALA A 389 10.35 -21.08 -10.12
C ALA A 389 10.05 -19.58 -10.25
N ASP A 390 9.45 -18.98 -9.23
CA ASP A 390 9.07 -17.56 -9.18
C ASP A 390 10.06 -16.72 -8.33
N ALA A 391 11.01 -17.38 -7.65
CA ALA A 391 12.13 -16.75 -6.94
C ALA A 391 13.34 -17.70 -6.84
N ILE A 392 14.46 -17.16 -6.40
CA ILE A 392 15.71 -17.88 -6.11
C ILE A 392 16.31 -17.47 -4.76
N ASP A 393 17.17 -18.32 -4.23
CA ASP A 393 17.99 -18.10 -3.04
C ASP A 393 19.40 -17.63 -3.42
N ILE A 394 19.85 -16.53 -2.81
CA ILE A 394 21.24 -16.07 -2.86
C ILE A 394 21.85 -16.15 -1.46
N ASN A 395 22.93 -16.93 -1.33
CA ASN A 395 23.74 -17.09 -0.12
C ASN A 395 22.98 -17.56 1.16
N GLN A 396 21.74 -18.05 1.07
CA GLN A 396 20.85 -18.33 2.22
C GLN A 396 20.47 -17.07 3.03
N GLU A 397 20.67 -15.89 2.43
CA GLU A 397 20.45 -14.57 3.02
C GLU A 397 19.33 -13.78 2.30
N GLU A 398 19.24 -13.89 0.96
CA GLU A 398 18.35 -13.06 0.14
C GLU A 398 17.47 -13.90 -0.80
N ILE A 399 16.17 -13.60 -0.79
CA ILE A 399 15.17 -14.18 -1.70
C ILE A 399 14.86 -13.18 -2.80
N CYS A 400 15.32 -13.45 -4.01
CA CYS A 400 15.12 -12.59 -5.17
C CYS A 400 13.97 -13.11 -6.04
N TYR A 401 12.87 -12.36 -6.11
CA TYR A 401 11.69 -12.70 -6.92
C TYR A 401 11.90 -12.40 -8.41
N ILE A 402 11.54 -13.35 -9.28
CA ILE A 402 11.77 -13.30 -10.73
C ILE A 402 10.56 -12.75 -11.45
N LYS A 403 10.73 -11.56 -12.05
CA LYS A 403 9.70 -10.87 -12.86
C LYS A 403 9.87 -11.22 -14.34
N ASP A 404 8.78 -11.31 -15.07
CA ASP A 404 8.70 -11.64 -16.52
C ASP A 404 9.48 -12.87 -17.03
N GLY A 405 10.04 -13.70 -16.13
CA GLY A 405 10.83 -14.88 -16.48
C GLY A 405 12.34 -14.61 -16.66
N SER A 406 12.88 -13.50 -16.14
CA SER A 406 14.33 -13.29 -16.08
C SER A 406 14.74 -12.46 -14.88
N ILE A 407 15.95 -12.68 -14.36
CA ILE A 407 16.58 -11.83 -13.35
C ILE A 407 18.03 -11.53 -13.74
N ASN A 408 18.51 -10.35 -13.32
CA ASN A 408 19.88 -9.90 -13.46
C ASN A 408 20.39 -9.55 -12.06
N ILE A 409 21.58 -10.03 -11.70
CA ILE A 409 22.21 -9.89 -10.39
C ILE A 409 23.62 -9.35 -10.61
N LEU A 410 24.04 -8.38 -9.79
CA LEU A 410 25.37 -7.79 -9.85
C LEU A 410 26.14 -8.20 -8.59
N ALA A 411 27.25 -8.91 -8.75
CA ALA A 411 28.03 -9.44 -7.64
C ALA A 411 28.89 -8.33 -7.00
N GLU A 412 28.74 -8.15 -5.69
CA GLU A 412 29.55 -7.23 -4.88
C GLU A 412 30.33 -7.97 -3.77
N LYS A 413 30.08 -9.27 -3.66
CA LYS A 413 30.73 -10.27 -2.80
C LYS A 413 30.62 -11.64 -3.50
N PRO A 414 31.27 -12.71 -3.00
CA PRO A 414 30.98 -14.08 -3.44
C PRO A 414 29.47 -14.39 -3.48
N ILE A 415 29.03 -15.11 -4.50
CA ILE A 415 27.63 -15.50 -4.68
C ILE A 415 27.54 -17.01 -4.89
N GLU A 416 26.75 -17.67 -4.04
CA GLU A 416 26.22 -19.01 -4.30
C GLU A 416 24.70 -18.91 -4.49
N ILE A 417 24.21 -19.32 -5.66
CA ILE A 417 22.79 -19.41 -5.99
C ILE A 417 22.37 -20.88 -5.91
N ASN A 418 21.65 -21.24 -4.84
CA ASN A 418 21.59 -22.63 -4.39
C ASN A 418 20.19 -23.28 -4.51
N LYS A 419 19.09 -22.53 -4.37
CA LYS A 419 17.70 -23.05 -4.43
C LYS A 419 16.79 -22.20 -5.32
N ALA A 420 15.79 -22.84 -5.92
CA ALA A 420 14.69 -22.22 -6.65
C ALA A 420 13.37 -22.43 -5.90
N TYR A 421 12.49 -21.42 -5.88
CA TYR A 421 11.24 -21.45 -5.13
C TYR A 421 10.01 -21.13 -5.99
N VAL A 422 8.92 -21.85 -5.76
CA VAL A 422 7.56 -21.50 -6.26
C VAL A 422 6.83 -20.68 -5.19
N ARG A 423 6.11 -19.61 -5.56
CA ARG A 423 5.34 -18.81 -4.57
C ARG A 423 3.94 -19.40 -4.34
N LYS A 424 3.60 -19.68 -3.08
CA LYS A 424 2.28 -20.12 -2.60
C LYS A 424 1.70 -19.07 -1.65
N GLU A 425 0.49 -18.63 -1.93
CA GLU A 425 -0.23 -17.62 -1.13
C GLU A 425 -1.01 -18.30 0.01
N ILE A 426 -0.91 -17.79 1.24
CA ILE A 426 -1.57 -18.32 2.45
C ILE A 426 -2.54 -17.27 3.01
N ARG A 427 -3.83 -17.61 3.10
CA ARG A 427 -4.91 -16.67 3.47
C ARG A 427 -5.84 -17.18 4.57
N SER A 428 -5.60 -18.38 5.07
CA SER A 428 -6.43 -19.07 6.06
C SER A 428 -5.56 -19.99 6.92
N LYS A 429 -6.05 -20.31 8.12
CA LYS A 429 -5.36 -21.25 9.01
C LYS A 429 -5.31 -22.67 8.43
N GLU A 430 -6.31 -23.07 7.66
CA GLU A 430 -6.32 -24.36 6.96
C GLU A 430 -5.21 -24.45 5.89
N GLU A 431 -4.94 -23.36 5.16
CA GLU A 431 -3.79 -23.27 4.25
C GLU A 431 -2.45 -23.24 5.03
N PHE A 432 -2.39 -22.53 6.17
CA PHE A 432 -1.21 -22.53 7.04
C PHE A 432 -0.93 -23.92 7.67
N PHE A 433 -1.97 -24.69 7.99
CA PHE A 433 -1.83 -26.07 8.47
C PHE A 433 -1.33 -27.03 7.37
N SER A 434 -1.72 -26.82 6.11
CA SER A 434 -1.28 -27.67 4.99
C SER A 434 0.23 -27.68 4.76
N ILE A 435 0.94 -26.64 5.21
CA ILE A 435 2.41 -26.54 5.15
C ILE A 435 3.09 -27.72 5.89
N ARG A 436 2.41 -28.33 6.90
CA ARG A 436 2.89 -29.52 7.62
C ARG A 436 2.77 -30.84 6.86
N GLU A 437 1.98 -30.87 5.79
CA GLU A 437 1.73 -32.05 4.95
C GLU A 437 2.45 -31.96 3.59
N GLU A 438 3.28 -30.93 3.41
CA GLU A 438 3.92 -30.56 2.14
C GLU A 438 5.46 -30.59 2.24
N ASP A 439 6.11 -30.90 1.12
CA ASP A 439 7.55 -30.66 0.97
C ASP A 439 7.78 -29.15 0.88
N THR A 440 8.46 -28.59 1.88
CA THR A 440 8.67 -27.15 1.99
C THR A 440 9.87 -26.64 1.20
N GLY A 441 10.81 -27.52 0.80
CA GLY A 441 12.17 -27.13 0.37
C GLY A 441 12.25 -26.17 -0.81
N HIS A 442 11.26 -26.21 -1.70
CA HIS A 442 11.19 -25.40 -2.93
C HIS A 442 9.95 -24.48 -2.99
N THR A 443 9.41 -24.09 -1.82
CA THR A 443 8.19 -23.24 -1.74
C THR A 443 8.39 -22.01 -0.84
N ILE A 444 7.99 -20.82 -1.36
CA ILE A 444 7.75 -19.62 -0.55
C ILE A 444 6.28 -19.57 -0.15
N TYR A 445 6.02 -19.74 1.14
CA TYR A 445 4.72 -19.59 1.79
C TYR A 445 4.55 -18.13 2.19
N SER A 446 3.74 -17.39 1.43
CA SER A 446 3.58 -15.94 1.60
C SER A 446 2.23 -15.63 2.23
N LEU A 447 2.23 -15.03 3.42
CA LEU A 447 1.01 -14.63 4.13
C LEU A 447 0.35 -13.44 3.43
N GLU A 448 -0.97 -13.50 3.32
CA GLU A 448 -1.78 -12.49 2.62
C GLU A 448 -3.03 -12.07 3.41
N ASN A 449 -3.06 -12.43 4.70
CA ASN A 449 -4.02 -12.06 5.73
C ASN A 449 -3.34 -12.31 7.08
N ASP A 450 -3.84 -11.70 8.15
CA ASP A 450 -3.57 -12.18 9.51
C ASP A 450 -4.19 -13.59 9.70
N ILE A 451 -3.45 -14.48 10.36
CA ILE A 451 -3.77 -15.90 10.49
C ILE A 451 -4.08 -16.22 11.96
N ASP A 452 -5.36 -16.40 12.28
CA ASP A 452 -5.82 -16.84 13.59
C ASP A 452 -5.70 -18.36 13.75
N LEU A 453 -4.83 -18.82 14.65
CA LEU A 453 -4.61 -20.23 14.99
C LEU A 453 -5.35 -20.65 16.27
N ALA A 454 -6.38 -19.91 16.70
CA ALA A 454 -7.16 -20.24 17.90
C ALA A 454 -7.70 -21.68 17.88
N GLY A 455 -7.43 -22.38 18.98
CA GLY A 455 -7.78 -23.80 19.17
C GLY A 455 -6.94 -24.78 18.34
N TRP A 456 -5.85 -24.34 17.70
CA TRP A 456 -4.89 -25.25 17.08
C TRP A 456 -4.25 -26.14 18.14
N THR A 457 -4.04 -27.39 17.76
CA THR A 457 -3.35 -28.38 18.58
C THR A 457 -1.90 -28.41 18.12
N LEU A 458 -0.99 -27.82 18.90
CA LEU A 458 0.43 -27.88 18.58
C LEU A 458 0.96 -29.29 18.89
N PRO A 459 1.74 -29.92 17.99
CA PRO A 459 2.43 -31.15 18.29
C PRO A 459 3.41 -30.91 19.44
N CYS A 460 3.26 -31.72 20.48
CA CYS A 460 4.27 -31.82 21.53
C CYS A 460 5.32 -32.83 21.07
N TYR A 461 6.46 -32.32 20.61
CA TYR A 461 7.60 -33.13 20.15
C TYR A 461 8.41 -33.64 21.33
N SER A 462 9.26 -34.65 21.12
CA SER A 462 10.12 -35.21 22.16
C SER A 462 11.51 -35.46 21.58
N TYR A 463 12.54 -35.12 22.36
CA TYR A 463 13.98 -35.08 22.03
C TYR A 463 14.59 -36.35 21.35
N TYR A 464 13.83 -37.43 21.20
CA TYR A 464 14.25 -38.71 20.64
C TYR A 464 13.25 -39.27 19.60
N ALA A 465 12.49 -38.43 18.89
CA ALA A 465 11.43 -38.87 17.97
C ALA A 465 11.82 -38.72 16.49
N GLU A 466 11.87 -39.84 15.76
CA GLU A 466 12.23 -39.92 14.32
C GLU A 466 11.16 -39.35 13.35
N ASN A 467 10.21 -38.53 13.83
CA ASN A 467 9.09 -37.98 13.03
C ASN A 467 8.84 -36.51 13.41
N GLU A 468 9.90 -35.71 13.41
CA GLU A 468 9.84 -34.27 13.68
C GLU A 468 9.60 -33.47 12.39
N TRP A 469 9.00 -32.27 12.50
CA TRP A 469 8.65 -31.46 11.32
C TRP A 469 9.70 -30.40 11.05
N ASP A 470 10.47 -30.60 9.98
CA ASP A 470 11.47 -29.66 9.51
C ASP A 470 10.88 -28.71 8.47
N PHE A 471 11.13 -27.41 8.65
CA PHE A 471 10.79 -26.38 7.67
C PHE A 471 12.06 -25.99 6.88
N SER A 472 12.05 -26.17 5.56
CA SER A 472 13.21 -25.95 4.68
C SER A 472 12.95 -24.98 3.52
N GLY A 473 11.73 -24.42 3.46
CA GLY A 473 11.32 -23.40 2.49
C GLY A 473 11.46 -21.98 3.01
N VAL A 474 10.58 -21.09 2.57
CA VAL A 474 10.51 -19.70 3.05
C VAL A 474 9.11 -19.40 3.60
N LEU A 475 9.02 -18.82 4.80
CA LEU A 475 7.80 -18.23 5.35
C LEU A 475 7.93 -16.70 5.29
N GLU A 476 7.24 -16.11 4.32
CA GLU A 476 7.21 -14.66 4.07
C GLU A 476 5.96 -14.07 4.73
N GLY A 477 6.17 -13.40 5.87
CA GLY A 477 5.07 -12.91 6.70
C GLY A 477 4.37 -11.65 6.18
N ASN A 478 5.00 -10.87 5.28
CA ASN A 478 4.45 -9.61 4.77
C ASN A 478 3.92 -8.65 5.85
N ASN A 479 4.51 -8.67 7.06
CA ASN A 479 4.04 -7.93 8.25
C ASN A 479 2.66 -8.34 8.80
N HIS A 480 2.10 -9.47 8.37
CA HIS A 480 0.88 -10.07 8.95
C HIS A 480 1.12 -10.75 10.29
N THR A 481 0.03 -10.88 11.05
CA THR A 481 0.02 -11.46 12.39
C THR A 481 -0.48 -12.91 12.38
N ILE A 482 0.36 -13.84 12.81
CA ILE A 482 -0.02 -15.20 13.19
C ILE A 482 -0.40 -15.16 14.68
N THR A 483 -1.70 -15.16 14.97
CA THR A 483 -2.21 -15.15 16.34
C THR A 483 -2.34 -16.58 16.87
N MET A 484 -1.79 -16.81 18.05
CA MET A 484 -1.77 -18.09 18.75
C MET A 484 -2.44 -17.93 20.12
N GLU A 485 -3.77 -18.02 20.11
CA GLU A 485 -4.64 -17.92 21.29
C GLU A 485 -5.15 -19.31 21.72
N ASN A 486 -5.22 -19.58 23.03
CA ASN A 486 -5.83 -20.80 23.61
C ASN A 486 -5.37 -22.11 22.93
N LEU A 487 -4.07 -22.21 22.64
CA LEU A 487 -3.48 -23.40 22.01
C LEU A 487 -3.61 -24.65 22.90
N ASN A 488 -3.81 -25.80 22.25
CA ASN A 488 -3.90 -27.10 22.92
C ASN A 488 -2.56 -27.85 22.81
N PHE A 489 -2.04 -28.33 23.94
CA PHE A 489 -0.72 -28.97 24.06
C PHE A 489 -0.84 -30.42 24.57
N PRO A 490 -1.22 -31.39 23.70
CA PRO A 490 -1.38 -32.79 24.07
C PRO A 490 -0.02 -33.48 24.19
N GLY A 491 0.55 -33.48 25.40
CA GLY A 491 1.82 -34.14 25.67
C GLY A 491 2.03 -34.48 27.15
N LEU A 492 3.12 -35.20 27.40
CA LEU A 492 3.76 -35.26 28.71
C LEU A 492 4.54 -33.96 28.95
N SER A 493 4.96 -33.70 30.20
CA SER A 493 5.66 -32.46 30.59
C SER A 493 7.13 -32.38 30.17
N ASP A 494 7.71 -33.49 29.72
CA ASP A 494 9.07 -33.62 29.15
C ASP A 494 9.16 -33.18 27.67
N ARG A 495 8.03 -32.78 27.08
CA ARG A 495 7.91 -32.37 25.68
C ARG A 495 7.99 -30.86 25.53
N TYR A 496 8.31 -30.44 24.30
CA TYR A 496 8.34 -29.04 23.90
C TYR A 496 7.29 -28.74 22.81
N CYS A 497 6.95 -27.47 22.65
CA CYS A 497 6.12 -26.97 21.55
C CYS A 497 6.85 -25.89 20.74
N GLY A 498 6.45 -25.75 19.47
CA GLY A 498 6.93 -24.72 18.54
C GLY A 498 6.13 -24.80 17.23
N LEU A 499 6.46 -23.97 16.24
CA LEU A 499 5.88 -24.09 14.90
C LEU A 499 6.45 -25.34 14.22
N CYS A 500 7.77 -25.40 14.04
CA CYS A 500 8.51 -26.56 13.55
C CYS A 500 9.48 -27.10 14.62
N THR A 501 10.07 -28.26 14.37
CA THR A 501 11.25 -28.72 15.13
C THR A 501 12.49 -28.03 14.62
N THR A 502 12.79 -28.14 13.32
CA THR A 502 13.99 -27.54 12.73
C THR A 502 13.60 -26.44 11.75
N ASN A 503 14.32 -25.32 11.76
CA ASN A 503 14.31 -24.37 10.66
C ASN A 503 15.61 -24.51 9.83
N ASN A 504 15.47 -25.14 8.66
CA ASN A 504 16.47 -25.27 7.60
C ASN A 504 16.17 -24.30 6.44
N GLY A 505 15.35 -23.27 6.68
CA GLY A 505 14.82 -22.33 5.70
C GLY A 505 14.82 -20.89 6.20
N ILE A 506 14.03 -20.03 5.57
CA ILE A 506 13.96 -18.59 5.92
C ILE A 506 12.58 -18.26 6.50
N VAL A 507 12.53 -17.70 7.70
CA VAL A 507 11.31 -17.16 8.31
C VAL A 507 11.50 -15.65 8.46
N ARG A 508 10.73 -14.85 7.73
CA ARG A 508 10.90 -13.38 7.77
C ARG A 508 9.60 -12.59 7.76
N ASN A 509 9.68 -11.34 8.24
CA ASN A 509 8.56 -10.38 8.25
C ASN A 509 7.29 -10.89 8.97
N CYS A 510 7.43 -11.84 9.92
CA CYS A 510 6.32 -12.52 10.60
C CYS A 510 6.08 -11.94 11.99
N LYS A 511 4.81 -11.71 12.36
CA LYS A 511 4.43 -11.29 13.72
C LYS A 511 3.71 -12.44 14.43
N PHE A 512 4.33 -13.05 15.44
CA PHE A 512 3.79 -14.16 16.21
C PHE A 512 3.20 -13.66 17.54
N ASN A 513 1.87 -13.66 17.66
CA ASN A 513 1.18 -13.10 18.81
C ASN A 513 0.63 -14.20 19.73
N TYR A 514 1.32 -14.47 20.84
CA TYR A 514 1.03 -15.52 21.81
C TYR A 514 0.16 -15.01 22.96
N THR A 515 -1.11 -15.41 22.99
CA THR A 515 -2.11 -14.86 23.92
C THR A 515 -2.78 -15.94 24.75
N GLY A 516 -2.77 -15.76 26.08
CA GLY A 516 -3.34 -16.73 27.03
C GLY A 516 -2.58 -18.06 27.09
N ILE A 517 -1.27 -18.07 26.81
CA ILE A 517 -0.47 -19.30 26.78
C ILE A 517 -0.13 -19.72 28.22
N SER A 518 -0.68 -20.87 28.63
CA SER A 518 -0.34 -21.54 29.89
C SER A 518 -0.17 -23.05 29.65
N MET A 519 1.01 -23.60 29.95
CA MET A 519 1.34 -25.00 29.62
C MET A 519 2.24 -25.71 30.66
N GLU A 520 2.24 -27.05 30.60
CA GLU A 520 3.15 -27.92 31.36
C GLU A 520 4.46 -28.23 30.59
N GLN A 521 4.46 -27.96 29.27
CA GLN A 521 5.54 -28.25 28.32
C GLN A 521 6.57 -27.10 28.24
N SER A 522 7.75 -27.37 27.68
CA SER A 522 8.69 -26.30 27.36
C SER A 522 8.27 -25.51 26.12
N PHE A 523 8.41 -24.19 26.17
CA PHE A 523 8.04 -23.25 25.10
C PHE A 523 9.22 -22.94 24.16
N ARG A 524 8.92 -22.88 22.85
CA ARG A 524 9.77 -22.33 21.79
C ARG A 524 8.90 -21.49 20.85
N GLY A 525 9.33 -20.28 20.52
CA GLY A 525 8.51 -19.28 19.81
C GLY A 525 8.44 -19.42 18.29
N VAL A 526 9.38 -20.14 17.68
CA VAL A 526 9.38 -20.48 16.24
C VAL A 526 9.79 -21.95 16.07
N CYS A 527 11.02 -22.32 16.47
CA CYS A 527 11.57 -23.65 16.23
C CYS A 527 12.34 -24.22 17.43
N GLY A 528 12.73 -25.48 17.34
CA GLY A 528 13.85 -26.04 18.10
C GLY A 528 15.16 -25.47 17.64
N ASP A 529 15.67 -26.06 16.57
CA ASP A 529 17.03 -25.80 16.12
C ASP A 529 16.94 -24.94 14.85
N ASN A 530 17.61 -23.80 14.85
CA ASN A 530 17.64 -22.89 13.71
C ASN A 530 18.97 -23.05 12.97
N TYR A 531 18.98 -23.72 11.83
CA TYR A 531 20.12 -23.75 10.89
C TYR A 531 20.00 -22.67 9.80
N GLY A 532 18.78 -22.21 9.51
CA GLY A 532 18.50 -21.18 8.52
C GLY A 532 18.44 -19.76 9.09
N THR A 533 17.64 -18.90 8.46
CA THR A 533 17.57 -17.46 8.76
C THR A 533 16.21 -17.07 9.36
N ILE A 534 16.23 -16.35 10.47
CA ILE A 534 15.07 -15.66 11.06
C ILE A 534 15.34 -14.15 11.00
N ASP A 535 14.51 -13.39 10.29
CA ASP A 535 14.75 -11.96 10.01
C ASP A 535 13.49 -11.10 10.19
N ASN A 536 13.62 -9.94 10.84
CA ASN A 536 12.54 -8.96 11.03
C ASN A 536 11.22 -9.61 11.52
N CYS A 537 11.33 -10.51 12.50
CA CYS A 537 10.18 -11.19 13.11
C CYS A 537 9.90 -10.61 14.50
N SER A 538 8.63 -10.51 14.88
CA SER A 538 8.25 -10.06 16.23
C SER A 538 7.46 -11.14 16.97
N ILE A 539 7.88 -11.50 18.18
CA ILE A 539 7.09 -12.32 19.11
C ILE A 539 6.49 -11.40 20.18
N THR A 540 5.18 -11.49 20.41
CA THR A 540 4.47 -10.64 21.39
C THR A 540 3.55 -11.43 22.30
N GLY A 541 3.33 -10.96 23.52
CA GLY A 541 2.21 -11.37 24.38
C GLY A 541 2.60 -12.02 25.72
N MET A 542 1.75 -12.90 26.24
CA MET A 542 1.87 -13.50 27.59
C MET A 542 2.14 -15.01 27.50
N ILE A 543 3.29 -15.44 28.03
CA ILE A 543 3.79 -16.81 27.95
C ILE A 543 4.06 -17.34 29.36
N THR A 544 3.24 -18.27 29.83
CA THR A 544 3.45 -18.98 31.11
C THR A 544 3.73 -20.47 30.88
N THR A 545 4.87 -20.96 31.39
CA THR A 545 5.21 -22.40 31.36
C THR A 545 5.68 -22.91 32.72
N LYS A 546 5.23 -24.12 33.09
CA LYS A 546 5.74 -24.86 34.26
C LYS A 546 7.01 -25.66 33.99
N ASN A 547 7.59 -25.54 32.79
CA ASN A 547 8.89 -26.08 32.42
C ASN A 547 9.80 -24.96 31.89
N GLN A 548 10.47 -25.11 30.74
CA GLN A 548 11.47 -24.15 30.22
C GLN A 548 10.94 -23.25 29.10
N CYS A 549 11.46 -22.01 28.98
CA CYS A 549 11.09 -21.07 27.91
C CYS A 549 12.34 -20.61 27.14
N TYR A 550 12.63 -21.28 26.03
CA TYR A 550 13.92 -21.12 25.35
C TYR A 550 14.05 -19.86 24.47
N GLY A 551 12.96 -19.12 24.24
CA GLY A 551 12.93 -17.92 23.38
C GLY A 551 12.34 -18.19 22.00
N ILE A 552 12.82 -17.49 20.97
CA ILE A 552 12.47 -17.72 19.55
C ILE A 552 12.83 -19.15 19.14
N CYS A 553 14.05 -19.59 19.46
CA CYS A 553 14.51 -20.97 19.23
C CYS A 553 15.21 -21.54 20.47
N GLN A 554 15.42 -22.85 20.52
CA GLN A 554 16.32 -23.42 21.51
C GLN A 554 17.78 -23.19 21.11
N THR A 555 18.21 -23.78 19.99
CA THR A 555 19.64 -23.81 19.63
C THR A 555 19.83 -23.20 18.24
N ASN A 556 20.52 -22.07 18.19
CA ASN A 556 20.79 -21.34 16.95
C ASN A 556 22.13 -21.74 16.34
N TYR A 557 22.10 -22.40 15.19
CA TYR A 557 23.24 -22.69 14.31
C TYR A 557 23.27 -21.80 13.06
N GLY A 558 22.22 -21.01 12.82
CA GLY A 558 22.04 -20.10 11.70
C GLY A 558 21.94 -18.64 12.15
N MET A 559 21.27 -17.81 11.35
CA MET A 559 21.22 -16.36 11.59
C MET A 559 19.87 -15.92 12.15
N ILE A 560 19.87 -15.24 13.31
CA ILE A 560 18.68 -14.53 13.82
C ILE A 560 19.00 -13.04 13.85
N LYS A 561 18.25 -12.24 13.10
CA LYS A 561 18.52 -10.81 12.97
C LYS A 561 17.26 -9.93 12.98
N ASN A 562 17.47 -8.66 13.34
CA ASN A 562 16.47 -7.58 13.32
C ASN A 562 15.15 -7.89 14.05
N SER A 563 15.14 -8.90 14.93
CA SER A 563 13.92 -9.49 15.47
C SER A 563 13.61 -8.99 16.88
N LEU A 564 12.33 -8.89 17.20
CA LEU A 564 11.80 -8.34 18.44
C LEU A 564 11.12 -9.44 19.27
N VAL A 565 11.36 -9.46 20.57
CA VAL A 565 10.55 -10.20 21.55
C VAL A 565 10.01 -9.22 22.58
N ASP A 566 8.71 -8.98 22.59
CA ASP A 566 8.02 -8.00 23.43
C ASP A 566 6.93 -8.74 24.25
N CYS A 567 7.37 -9.42 25.30
CA CYS A 567 6.59 -10.46 25.98
C CYS A 567 6.67 -10.37 27.51
N GLU A 568 5.59 -10.79 28.18
CA GLU A 568 5.59 -11.19 29.58
C GLU A 568 5.84 -12.71 29.66
N ILE A 569 7.05 -13.10 30.04
CA ILE A 569 7.50 -14.49 30.11
C ILE A 569 7.62 -14.92 31.58
N THR A 570 6.82 -15.91 31.99
CA THR A 570 6.94 -16.56 33.30
C THR A 570 7.23 -18.04 33.10
N ALA A 571 8.47 -18.46 33.38
CA ALA A 571 8.92 -19.84 33.23
C ALA A 571 9.32 -20.44 34.58
N ARG A 572 9.07 -21.75 34.78
CA ARG A 572 9.61 -22.45 35.96
C ARG A 572 11.14 -22.43 35.94
N SER A 573 11.75 -22.62 34.78
CA SER A 573 13.19 -22.71 34.60
C SER A 573 13.56 -21.98 33.30
N ASN A 574 14.74 -21.36 33.22
CA ASN A 574 15.29 -20.72 32.02
C ASN A 574 14.25 -19.90 31.22
N GLY A 575 13.96 -18.69 31.68
CA GLY A 575 13.24 -17.69 30.87
C GLY A 575 14.23 -16.98 29.95
N VAL A 576 14.10 -17.19 28.64
CA VAL A 576 14.97 -16.57 27.62
C VAL A 576 14.15 -15.86 26.54
N GLY A 577 14.65 -14.71 26.06
CA GLY A 577 14.03 -13.93 24.99
C GLY A 577 14.35 -14.45 23.58
N ILE A 578 15.61 -14.33 23.13
CA ILE A 578 15.98 -14.66 21.74
C ILE A 578 16.28 -16.16 21.55
N ALA A 579 17.34 -16.69 22.15
CA ALA A 579 17.75 -18.09 21.96
C ALA A 579 18.42 -18.68 23.20
N TYR A 580 18.15 -19.94 23.55
CA TYR A 580 18.78 -20.57 24.71
C TYR A 580 20.27 -20.85 24.47
N GLU A 581 20.63 -21.34 23.29
CA GLU A 581 22.00 -21.54 22.83
C GLU A 581 22.23 -20.81 21.50
N ASN A 582 23.36 -20.12 21.36
CA ASN A 582 23.84 -19.55 20.11
C ASN A 582 25.20 -20.14 19.75
N ASN A 583 25.27 -20.74 18.56
CA ASN A 583 26.46 -21.32 17.93
C ASN A 583 26.82 -20.58 16.62
N TYR A 584 26.09 -19.51 16.27
CA TYR A 584 26.36 -18.68 15.10
C TYR A 584 25.98 -17.22 15.36
N ILE A 585 25.08 -16.59 14.59
CA ILE A 585 24.92 -15.12 14.59
C ILE A 585 23.57 -14.67 15.18
N LEU A 586 23.63 -13.84 16.22
CA LEU A 586 22.53 -12.97 16.67
C LEU A 586 22.88 -11.51 16.33
N TYR A 587 22.11 -10.85 15.46
CA TYR A 587 22.41 -9.49 14.98
C TYR A 587 21.22 -8.51 15.17
N ASN A 588 21.43 -7.39 15.86
CA ASN A 588 20.45 -6.30 15.96
C ASN A 588 19.05 -6.75 16.50
N ASN A 589 19.02 -7.73 17.40
CA ASN A 589 17.78 -8.23 18.00
C ASN A 589 17.42 -7.43 19.27
N THR A 590 16.12 -7.22 19.51
CA THR A 590 15.61 -6.43 20.64
C THR A 590 14.70 -7.27 21.54
N VAL A 591 14.84 -7.12 22.87
CA VAL A 591 13.98 -7.78 23.87
C VAL A 591 13.32 -6.73 24.77
N ARG A 592 12.04 -6.91 25.09
CA ARG A 592 11.14 -6.02 25.84
C ARG A 592 10.11 -6.83 26.64
N GLY A 593 9.38 -6.14 27.51
CA GLY A 593 8.41 -6.74 28.44
C GLY A 593 9.08 -7.15 29.75
N SER A 594 8.82 -8.36 30.24
CA SER A 594 9.41 -8.88 31.47
C SER A 594 9.69 -10.38 31.39
N ILE A 595 10.77 -10.83 32.03
CA ILE A 595 11.19 -12.24 32.03
C ILE A 595 11.45 -12.70 33.46
N GLN A 596 10.59 -13.60 33.94
CA GLN A 596 10.63 -14.18 35.27
C GLN A 596 11.00 -15.66 35.23
N CYS A 597 12.10 -16.03 35.89
CA CYS A 597 12.48 -17.42 36.17
C CYS A 597 12.11 -17.77 37.61
N LEU A 598 11.27 -18.79 37.80
CA LEU A 598 10.75 -19.22 39.11
C LEU A 598 11.54 -20.38 39.74
N ALA A 599 12.76 -20.66 39.28
CA ALA A 599 13.57 -21.76 39.78
C ALA A 599 14.42 -21.35 40.99
N GLU A 600 14.37 -22.18 42.04
CA GLU A 600 15.22 -22.08 43.23
C GLU A 600 16.51 -22.92 43.11
N GLU A 601 16.69 -23.65 42.00
CA GLU A 601 17.83 -24.52 41.70
C GLU A 601 18.91 -23.76 40.90
N ASP A 602 20.18 -24.07 41.14
CA ASP A 602 21.34 -23.25 40.74
C ASP A 602 21.59 -23.14 39.23
N ASP A 603 21.19 -24.14 38.43
CA ASP A 603 21.50 -24.22 37.00
C ASP A 603 20.60 -23.35 36.10
N PHE A 604 19.77 -22.50 36.68
CA PHE A 604 18.69 -21.79 35.97
C PHE A 604 18.75 -20.27 36.11
N THR A 605 18.52 -19.58 34.98
CA THR A 605 18.75 -18.13 34.84
C THR A 605 17.65 -17.47 34.01
N ALA A 606 17.18 -16.29 34.41
CA ALA A 606 16.43 -15.39 33.52
C ALA A 606 17.43 -14.63 32.64
N ALA A 607 17.45 -14.81 31.32
CA ALA A 607 18.44 -14.20 30.44
C ALA A 607 17.76 -13.48 29.26
N ALA A 608 18.09 -12.22 29.02
CA ALA A 608 17.38 -11.44 28.00
C ALA A 608 17.61 -11.97 26.59
N ILE A 609 18.85 -11.94 26.10
CA ILE A 609 19.16 -12.29 24.71
C ILE A 609 19.47 -13.78 24.62
N CYS A 610 20.48 -14.27 25.36
CA CYS A 610 20.98 -15.64 25.22
C CYS A 610 21.30 -16.31 26.58
N HIS A 611 21.21 -17.64 26.68
CA HIS A 611 21.67 -18.36 27.89
C HIS A 611 23.08 -18.98 27.72
N ARG A 612 23.45 -19.44 26.52
CA ARG A 612 24.82 -19.85 26.16
C ARG A 612 25.20 -19.28 24.78
N ASN A 613 26.17 -18.37 24.71
CA ASN A 613 26.85 -18.01 23.47
C ASN A 613 28.14 -18.85 23.39
N GLU A 614 28.25 -19.73 22.40
CA GLU A 614 29.32 -20.72 22.31
C GLU A 614 30.56 -20.23 21.55
N TYR A 615 31.62 -21.05 21.50
CA TYR A 615 32.81 -20.77 20.72
C TYR A 615 32.49 -20.51 19.23
N ASP A 616 33.20 -19.56 18.62
CA ASP A 616 32.97 -19.01 17.28
C ASP A 616 31.58 -18.36 17.03
N ALA A 617 30.70 -18.30 18.05
CA ALA A 617 29.40 -17.65 17.96
C ALA A 617 29.51 -16.13 18.24
N LYS A 618 28.72 -15.34 17.51
CA LYS A 618 28.75 -13.87 17.57
C LYS A 618 27.38 -13.28 17.90
N MET A 619 27.36 -12.42 18.91
CA MET A 619 26.27 -11.49 19.23
C MET A 619 26.70 -10.07 18.86
N ASP A 620 25.90 -9.35 18.07
CA ASP A 620 26.21 -7.97 17.65
C ASP A 620 24.97 -7.07 17.73
N GLY A 621 25.11 -5.87 18.29
CA GLY A 621 24.08 -4.84 18.31
C GLY A 621 22.77 -5.20 19.03
N CYS A 622 22.73 -6.30 19.79
CA CYS A 622 21.50 -6.77 20.44
C CYS A 622 21.19 -5.97 21.71
N VAL A 623 19.91 -5.64 21.93
CA VAL A 623 19.48 -4.68 22.96
C VAL A 623 18.40 -5.26 23.86
N ASN A 624 18.66 -5.30 25.17
CA ASN A 624 17.63 -5.58 26.17
C ASN A 624 16.97 -4.29 26.68
N TYR A 625 15.66 -4.32 26.81
CA TYR A 625 14.82 -3.38 27.55
C TYR A 625 13.89 -4.09 28.55
N ALA A 626 13.83 -5.43 28.55
CA ALA A 626 12.95 -6.19 29.43
C ALA A 626 13.49 -6.24 30.87
N ASP A 627 12.56 -6.23 31.81
CA ASP A 627 12.86 -6.38 33.23
C ASP A 627 13.01 -7.85 33.61
N LEU A 628 14.19 -8.21 34.16
CA LEU A 628 14.56 -9.58 34.48
C LEU A 628 14.41 -9.85 35.98
N THR A 629 13.81 -10.98 36.35
CA THR A 629 13.69 -11.43 37.75
C THR A 629 13.96 -12.92 37.89
N GLY A 630 14.77 -13.32 38.86
CA GLY A 630 14.98 -14.73 39.20
C GLY A 630 16.10 -14.93 40.22
N LYS A 631 16.46 -16.20 40.47
CA LYS A 631 17.61 -16.55 41.32
C LYS A 631 18.94 -16.02 40.72
N ARG A 632 19.11 -16.24 39.42
CA ARG A 632 20.16 -15.65 38.58
C ARG A 632 19.51 -14.89 37.42
N ALA A 633 20.03 -13.72 37.07
CA ALA A 633 19.43 -12.85 36.05
C ALA A 633 20.49 -12.14 35.18
N ALA A 634 20.52 -12.41 33.88
CA ALA A 634 21.55 -11.97 32.93
C ALA A 634 21.01 -10.96 31.89
N GLY A 635 21.50 -9.72 31.94
CA GLY A 635 21.01 -8.59 31.13
C GLY A 635 21.22 -8.71 29.62
N ILE A 636 22.20 -9.49 29.19
CA ILE A 636 22.47 -9.85 27.79
C ILE A 636 22.63 -11.37 27.66
N VAL A 637 23.63 -11.96 28.31
CA VAL A 637 23.94 -13.39 28.19
C VAL A 637 24.41 -14.02 29.50
N TYR A 638 23.91 -15.20 29.85
CA TYR A 638 24.35 -15.92 31.06
C TYR A 638 25.77 -16.47 30.90
N LYS A 639 25.99 -17.35 29.92
CA LYS A 639 27.30 -17.95 29.62
C LYS A 639 27.87 -17.50 28.28
N ASN A 640 29.13 -17.05 28.25
CA ASN A 640 29.76 -16.54 27.04
C ASN A 640 31.16 -17.13 26.75
N ASN A 641 31.25 -17.90 25.67
CA ASN A 641 32.46 -18.49 25.10
C ASN A 641 32.86 -17.86 23.75
N GLY A 642 32.16 -16.81 23.30
CA GLY A 642 32.33 -16.20 21.97
C GLY A 642 32.20 -14.67 21.97
N ASP A 643 32.07 -14.09 20.78
CA ASP A 643 32.06 -12.64 20.57
C ASP A 643 30.74 -11.99 21.04
N VAL A 644 30.82 -10.94 21.87
CA VAL A 644 29.67 -10.08 22.21
C VAL A 644 30.02 -8.62 21.95
N MET A 645 29.60 -8.09 20.81
CA MET A 645 29.89 -6.73 20.34
C MET A 645 28.65 -5.84 20.36
N ASN A 646 28.83 -4.55 20.60
CA ASN A 646 27.82 -3.48 20.46
C ASN A 646 26.48 -3.73 21.20
N CYS A 647 26.41 -4.72 22.09
CA CYS A 647 25.19 -5.09 22.80
C CYS A 647 24.93 -4.15 23.98
N LYS A 648 23.68 -3.93 24.35
CA LYS A 648 23.29 -2.94 25.38
C LYS A 648 22.11 -3.40 26.23
N ASN A 649 22.27 -3.36 27.56
CA ASN A 649 21.15 -3.54 28.47
C ASN A 649 20.59 -2.18 28.96
N ASN A 650 19.29 -1.98 28.81
CA ASN A 650 18.54 -0.84 29.34
C ASN A 650 17.54 -1.25 30.43
N GLY A 651 17.03 -2.48 30.42
CA GLY A 651 16.07 -2.99 31.41
C GLY A 651 16.66 -3.13 32.81
N THR A 652 15.81 -3.46 33.80
CA THR A 652 16.28 -3.81 35.15
C THR A 652 16.69 -5.27 35.24
N ILE A 653 17.60 -5.56 36.18
CA ILE A 653 18.02 -6.92 36.53
C ILE A 653 17.83 -7.08 38.03
N ASN A 654 17.04 -8.09 38.42
CA ASN A 654 16.76 -8.43 39.82
C ASN A 654 17.12 -9.91 40.06
N GLY A 655 18.41 -10.19 40.27
CA GLY A 655 18.93 -11.51 40.61
C GLY A 655 19.20 -11.62 42.11
N SER A 656 18.63 -12.63 42.79
CA SER A 656 18.80 -12.78 44.25
C SER A 656 20.16 -13.31 44.68
N GLU A 657 20.86 -14.06 43.80
CA GLU A 657 22.24 -14.53 44.03
C GLU A 657 23.24 -13.94 43.05
N GLN A 658 22.89 -13.86 41.76
CA GLN A 658 23.82 -13.47 40.70
C GLN A 658 23.13 -12.62 39.63
N GLN A 659 23.71 -11.46 39.34
CA GLN A 659 23.20 -10.54 38.32
C GLN A 659 24.32 -9.76 37.63
N GLY A 660 24.12 -9.46 36.35
CA GLY A 660 25.03 -8.70 35.51
C GLY A 660 24.58 -8.75 34.05
N ASP A 661 25.14 -7.91 33.19
CA ASP A 661 24.83 -7.96 31.74
C ASP A 661 25.42 -9.24 31.11
N ILE A 662 26.62 -9.62 31.53
CA ILE A 662 27.22 -10.96 31.33
C ILE A 662 27.55 -11.54 32.71
N ILE A 663 27.40 -12.85 32.90
CA ILE A 663 27.57 -13.52 34.20
C ILE A 663 28.77 -14.48 34.27
N ASP A 664 28.94 -15.37 33.29
CA ASP A 664 29.93 -16.46 33.31
C ASP A 664 30.58 -16.60 31.92
N GLY A 665 31.66 -15.88 31.63
CA GLY A 665 32.26 -15.92 30.31
C GLY A 665 33.49 -15.05 30.10
N ASP A 666 34.08 -15.18 28.91
CA ASP A 666 35.31 -14.48 28.54
C ASP A 666 35.05 -12.98 28.28
N THR A 667 35.75 -12.14 29.02
CA THR A 667 35.67 -10.68 28.91
C THR A 667 36.57 -10.11 27.82
N GLU A 668 37.57 -10.84 27.32
CA GLU A 668 38.47 -10.35 26.26
C GLU A 668 37.77 -10.24 24.89
N GLN A 669 36.71 -11.03 24.67
CA GLN A 669 35.85 -11.00 23.47
C GLN A 669 34.56 -10.16 23.65
N THR A 670 34.47 -9.37 24.73
CA THR A 670 33.27 -8.58 25.08
C THR A 670 33.49 -7.08 24.85
N THR A 671 32.59 -6.46 24.07
CA THR A 671 32.48 -4.99 23.90
C THR A 671 31.01 -4.57 24.00
N LEU A 672 30.58 -4.14 25.19
CA LEU A 672 29.22 -3.64 25.43
C LEU A 672 29.13 -2.12 25.23
N ILE A 673 27.97 -1.63 24.77
CA ILE A 673 27.67 -0.19 24.75
C ILE A 673 27.26 0.22 26.18
N PRO A 674 27.84 1.28 26.76
CA PRO A 674 27.46 1.76 28.09
C PRO A 674 25.96 2.05 28.21
N LYS A 675 25.36 1.65 29.35
CA LYS A 675 24.01 2.08 29.73
C LYS A 675 24.00 3.61 29.83
N GLN A 676 23.09 4.25 29.09
CA GLN A 676 22.92 5.70 29.15
C GLN A 676 22.22 6.02 30.47
N VAL A 677 22.97 6.56 31.43
CA VAL A 677 22.44 7.00 32.72
C VAL A 677 21.91 8.41 32.54
N SER A 678 20.60 8.59 32.66
CA SER A 678 20.01 9.87 33.04
C SER A 678 20.23 10.05 34.53
N ASP A 679 20.87 11.15 34.95
CA ASP A 679 21.01 11.47 36.37
C ASP A 679 19.62 11.54 37.05
N PRO A 680 19.47 11.02 38.29
CA PRO A 680 18.22 11.09 39.01
C PRO A 680 17.94 12.52 39.50
N GLU A 681 16.70 13.00 39.32
CA GLU A 681 16.26 14.26 39.92
C GLU A 681 16.22 14.13 41.45
N ASP A 682 16.86 15.08 42.16
CA ASP A 682 16.95 15.10 43.62
C ASP A 682 15.63 15.57 44.25
N PRO A 683 14.92 14.73 45.04
CA PRO A 683 13.53 14.97 45.42
C PRO A 683 13.32 15.95 46.60
N ASP A 684 14.19 16.94 46.80
CA ASP A 684 14.00 17.98 47.83
C ASP A 684 14.55 19.38 47.44
N SER A 685 13.85 20.08 46.54
CA SER A 685 13.89 21.55 46.52
C SER A 685 12.62 22.18 45.91
N THR A 686 12.13 23.27 46.53
CA THR A 686 10.94 24.02 46.08
C THR A 686 11.29 25.08 45.01
N PRO A 687 10.40 25.36 44.04
CA PRO A 687 10.73 26.16 42.86
C PRO A 687 10.58 27.68 43.03
N GLU A 688 11.52 28.45 42.47
CA GLU A 688 11.35 29.76 41.79
C GLU A 688 12.74 30.37 41.46
N PRO A 689 12.89 31.27 40.45
CA PRO A 689 12.30 31.27 39.11
C PRO A 689 13.37 31.40 37.99
N THR A 690 12.93 31.34 36.73
CA THR A 690 13.78 31.32 35.52
C THR A 690 14.61 32.58 35.25
N ALA A 691 15.85 32.41 34.76
CA ALA A 691 16.60 33.41 33.99
C ALA A 691 17.45 32.75 32.89
N THR A 692 17.62 33.44 31.75
CA THR A 692 18.19 32.91 30.50
C THR A 692 19.73 32.80 30.51
N PRO A 693 20.33 31.74 29.90
CA PRO A 693 21.78 31.67 29.69
C PRO A 693 22.21 32.28 28.33
N GLU A 694 23.35 32.97 28.35
CA GLU A 694 24.23 33.18 27.17
C GLU A 694 25.62 32.55 27.47
N PRO A 695 26.46 32.30 26.45
CA PRO A 695 27.38 31.15 26.47
C PRO A 695 28.80 31.42 27.01
N THR A 696 29.49 30.34 27.35
CA THR A 696 30.94 30.30 27.65
C THR A 696 31.67 29.24 26.80
N ALA A 697 32.98 29.40 26.65
CA ALA A 697 33.75 28.81 25.55
C ALA A 697 34.88 27.84 25.98
N THR A 698 35.50 27.26 24.95
CA THR A 698 36.58 26.25 24.90
C THR A 698 37.77 26.50 25.86
N PRO A 699 38.40 25.45 26.44
CA PRO A 699 39.41 25.61 27.51
C PRO A 699 40.88 25.64 27.04
N GLY A 700 41.74 26.25 27.88
CA GLY A 700 43.11 25.79 28.20
C GLY A 700 44.25 26.12 27.22
N ALA A 701 45.27 26.86 27.69
CA ALA A 701 46.47 27.18 26.90
C ALA A 701 47.75 27.38 27.76
N THR A 702 48.91 27.15 27.13
CA THR A 702 50.28 27.44 27.61
C THR A 702 51.22 27.48 26.38
N THR A 703 52.25 28.33 26.22
CA THR A 703 52.91 29.32 27.11
C THR A 703 53.18 30.69 26.43
N THR A 704 53.65 31.65 27.24
CA THR A 704 53.95 33.10 27.02
C THR A 704 55.30 33.39 26.28
N PRO A 705 55.73 34.67 25.97
CA PRO A 705 55.24 35.98 26.45
C PRO A 705 55.07 37.18 25.45
N THR A 706 54.45 38.24 26.02
CA THR A 706 54.19 39.66 25.64
C THR A 706 55.39 40.52 25.17
N PRO A 707 55.22 41.79 24.67
CA PRO A 707 54.06 42.73 24.68
C PRO A 707 53.67 43.26 23.25
N SER A 708 53.00 44.39 22.93
CA SER A 708 52.56 45.62 23.67
C SER A 708 51.48 46.47 22.93
N ALA A 709 51.02 47.54 23.60
CA ALA A 709 50.54 48.86 23.09
C ALA A 709 49.31 49.02 22.14
N THR A 710 48.16 49.28 22.78
CA THR A 710 46.94 50.03 22.36
C THR A 710 47.19 51.53 21.99
N PRO A 711 46.21 52.40 21.57
CA PRO A 711 44.74 52.32 21.69
C PRO A 711 43.85 52.86 20.52
N LYS A 712 42.53 52.92 20.76
CA LYS A 712 41.42 53.46 19.93
C LYS A 712 41.44 55.01 19.78
N VAL A 713 40.73 55.55 18.77
CA VAL A 713 39.50 56.40 18.87
C VAL A 713 39.10 56.97 17.47
N SER A 714 37.81 57.28 17.27
CA SER A 714 37.15 57.78 16.03
C SER A 714 37.10 59.31 15.88
N PHE A 715 36.86 59.84 14.67
CA PHE A 715 35.80 60.84 14.33
C PHE A 715 35.83 61.27 12.83
N GLU A 716 34.72 61.82 12.32
CA GLU A 716 34.57 62.49 10.99
C GLU A 716 34.68 64.05 11.15
N PRO A 717 34.38 64.94 10.15
CA PRO A 717 34.25 64.85 8.67
C PRO A 717 35.01 66.00 7.90
N THR A 718 34.59 66.34 6.66
CA THR A 718 34.72 67.64 5.91
C THR A 718 35.89 67.96 4.93
N ALA A 719 35.71 67.55 3.66
CA ALA A 719 35.48 68.36 2.43
C ALA A 719 36.37 69.54 1.90
N ILE A 720 36.52 69.56 0.54
CA ILE A 720 36.64 70.73 -0.40
C ILE A 720 38.03 71.43 -0.50
N PRO A 721 38.50 71.95 -1.68
CA PRO A 721 37.75 72.46 -2.85
C PRO A 721 38.14 72.03 -4.30
N GLU A 722 37.28 72.44 -5.24
CA GLU A 722 37.38 72.52 -6.71
C GLU A 722 38.06 73.86 -7.18
N PRO A 723 38.12 74.31 -8.47
CA PRO A 723 37.42 73.89 -9.72
C PRO A 723 38.40 73.62 -10.91
N THR A 724 38.10 73.57 -12.22
CA THR A 724 36.92 73.82 -13.11
C THR A 724 37.03 72.85 -14.33
N GLU A 725 36.44 72.92 -15.55
CA GLU A 725 35.64 73.87 -16.38
C GLU A 725 34.43 73.16 -17.06
N THR A 726 33.78 73.77 -18.08
CA THR A 726 32.50 73.32 -18.70
C THR A 726 32.49 73.59 -20.24
N PRO A 727 31.46 73.24 -21.07
CA PRO A 727 30.15 72.64 -20.75
C PRO A 727 29.61 71.50 -21.66
N ARG A 728 28.62 70.79 -21.09
CA ARG A 728 27.51 69.95 -21.64
C ARG A 728 27.30 69.81 -23.17
N PRO A 729 26.81 68.63 -23.60
CA PRO A 729 25.39 68.52 -24.01
C PRO A 729 24.58 67.42 -23.28
N THR A 730 23.31 67.24 -23.62
CA THR A 730 22.29 66.50 -22.84
C THR A 730 21.69 65.25 -23.51
N SER A 731 21.51 64.20 -22.68
CA SER A 731 20.39 63.23 -22.66
C SER A 731 19.95 62.47 -23.94
N THR A 732 20.23 61.15 -23.92
CA THR A 732 19.33 60.03 -24.32
C THR A 732 18.67 59.98 -25.70
N PRO A 733 18.94 58.90 -26.44
CA PRO A 733 17.88 58.17 -27.13
C PRO A 733 17.95 56.62 -27.02
N THR A 734 16.77 56.01 -26.81
CA THR A 734 16.21 54.82 -27.51
C THR A 734 17.07 53.57 -27.80
N PRO A 735 16.68 52.37 -27.32
CA PRO A 735 16.91 51.11 -28.02
C PRO A 735 15.82 50.84 -29.06
N SER A 736 16.18 50.43 -30.28
CA SER A 736 15.24 50.15 -31.38
C SER A 736 15.70 48.98 -32.27
N ALA A 737 14.75 48.42 -33.02
CA ALA A 737 14.90 47.42 -34.09
C ALA A 737 15.45 46.03 -33.70
N THR A 738 14.53 45.07 -33.65
CA THR A 738 14.80 43.65 -33.98
C THR A 738 15.01 43.48 -35.50
N PRO A 739 15.44 42.28 -35.93
CA PRO A 739 14.79 41.67 -37.09
C PRO A 739 14.14 40.30 -36.75
N LYS A 740 12.88 40.12 -37.17
CA LYS A 740 12.16 38.83 -37.19
C LYS A 740 11.89 38.41 -38.64
N VAL A 741 12.21 37.16 -39.01
CA VAL A 741 11.72 36.44 -40.21
C VAL A 741 11.64 34.95 -39.85
N SER A 742 10.57 34.14 -39.96
CA SER A 742 9.20 34.22 -40.52
C SER A 742 8.93 33.53 -41.88
N PHE A 743 8.76 32.21 -41.83
CA PHE A 743 8.00 31.37 -42.77
C PHE A 743 7.13 30.41 -41.94
N GLU A 744 5.89 30.02 -42.22
CA GLU A 744 4.82 30.44 -43.14
C GLU A 744 3.66 29.44 -42.87
N PRO A 745 2.41 29.86 -42.70
CA PRO A 745 1.27 28.99 -42.97
C PRO A 745 0.34 29.60 -44.04
N THR A 746 -0.14 28.77 -44.97
CA THR A 746 -0.93 29.21 -46.13
C THR A 746 -2.41 29.47 -45.84
N ALA A 747 -3.00 30.49 -46.48
CA ALA A 747 -4.44 30.79 -46.50
C ALA A 747 -5.16 29.99 -47.62
N ILE A 748 -6.47 30.06 -47.94
CA ILE A 748 -7.63 30.98 -47.74
C ILE A 748 -8.93 30.13 -47.94
N PRO A 749 -10.21 30.62 -47.88
CA PRO A 749 -10.78 31.97 -47.65
C PRO A 749 -11.94 32.04 -46.61
N LYS A 750 -12.64 33.18 -46.55
CA LYS A 750 -14.03 33.35 -46.04
C LYS A 750 -15.08 33.07 -47.15
N PRO A 751 -16.35 32.84 -46.77
CA PRO A 751 -17.45 33.71 -47.25
C PRO A 751 -18.41 34.15 -46.12
N THR A 752 -18.92 35.39 -45.99
CA THR A 752 -19.77 36.26 -46.84
C THR A 752 -21.25 36.25 -46.35
N GLU A 753 -21.93 37.39 -46.42
CA GLU A 753 -23.15 37.70 -45.63
C GLU A 753 -24.50 37.52 -46.37
N THR A 754 -25.57 37.23 -45.61
CA THR A 754 -26.99 37.61 -45.89
C THR A 754 -27.70 36.97 -47.12
N PRO A 755 -29.06 37.03 -47.27
CA PRO A 755 -30.05 37.79 -46.49
C PRO A 755 -31.27 37.00 -45.92
N ARG A 756 -32.09 37.76 -45.16
CA ARG A 756 -33.46 37.43 -44.69
C ARG A 756 -34.47 37.53 -45.86
N PRO A 757 -35.70 37.00 -45.74
CA PRO A 757 -36.82 37.92 -45.42
C PRO A 757 -37.98 37.32 -44.58
N THR A 758 -38.74 38.19 -43.88
CA THR A 758 -40.18 38.10 -43.51
C THR A 758 -40.75 36.87 -42.75
N SER A 759 -41.78 36.95 -41.89
CA SER A 759 -42.60 38.09 -41.40
C SER A 759 -43.27 37.77 -40.03
N THR A 760 -43.71 38.82 -39.33
CA THR A 760 -44.61 38.85 -38.16
C THR A 760 -46.09 38.63 -38.58
N PRO A 761 -47.14 38.60 -37.69
CA PRO A 761 -47.17 38.98 -36.27
C PRO A 761 -47.97 38.07 -35.28
N THR A 762 -47.89 38.42 -33.98
CA THR A 762 -48.86 38.17 -32.88
C THR A 762 -50.19 38.94 -33.10
N PRO A 763 -51.32 38.77 -32.33
CA PRO A 763 -51.39 38.80 -30.85
C PRO A 763 -52.51 38.01 -30.11
N ALA A 764 -52.43 38.03 -28.76
CA ALA A 764 -53.52 37.85 -27.77
C ALA A 764 -54.26 36.47 -27.75
N VAL A 765 -54.99 36.05 -26.71
CA VAL A 765 -55.66 36.72 -25.57
C VAL A 765 -55.51 35.89 -24.27
N THR A 766 -55.44 36.57 -23.12
CA THR A 766 -55.52 35.96 -21.77
C THR A 766 -56.97 35.94 -21.27
N LEU A 767 -57.52 34.80 -20.83
CA LEU A 767 -58.68 34.76 -19.91
C LEU A 767 -58.69 33.52 -19.00
N GLU A 768 -58.88 33.81 -17.71
CA GLU A 768 -59.28 32.93 -16.59
C GLU A 768 -60.83 33.10 -16.39
N PRO A 769 -61.53 32.67 -15.30
CA PRO A 769 -61.17 31.81 -14.17
C PRO A 769 -62.16 30.60 -13.89
N PRO A 770 -62.96 30.45 -12.79
CA PRO A 770 -62.65 29.38 -11.81
C PRO A 770 -63.82 28.55 -11.17
N ALA A 771 -63.41 27.61 -10.28
CA ALA A 771 -63.96 27.33 -8.93
C ALA A 771 -65.03 26.23 -8.64
N THR A 772 -64.88 25.64 -7.42
CA THR A 772 -65.84 24.85 -6.60
C THR A 772 -66.12 23.38 -7.02
N LEU A 773 -66.62 22.44 -6.17
CA LEU A 773 -67.16 22.46 -4.79
C LEU A 773 -66.83 21.11 -4.03
N ARG A 774 -67.33 20.93 -2.79
CA ARG A 774 -67.15 19.81 -1.79
C ARG A 774 -68.48 18.97 -1.69
N PRO A 775 -68.77 18.04 -0.72
CA PRO A 775 -68.00 17.25 0.28
C PRO A 775 -68.47 15.75 0.46
N THR A 776 -68.24 15.16 1.66
CA THR A 776 -68.75 13.86 2.25
C THR A 776 -67.97 12.57 1.95
N SER A 777 -67.89 11.54 2.82
CA SER A 777 -68.60 11.24 4.10
C SER A 777 -67.71 10.52 5.17
N THR A 778 -68.19 10.48 6.43
CA THR A 778 -67.72 9.71 7.62
C THR A 778 -68.97 9.10 8.31
N PRO A 779 -69.00 8.52 9.55
CA PRO A 779 -67.97 8.13 10.52
C PRO A 779 -68.15 6.72 11.18
N ASN A 780 -67.27 6.33 12.13
CA ASN A 780 -67.56 5.79 13.50
C ASN A 780 -66.28 5.21 14.18
N VAL A 781 -65.78 5.70 15.34
CA VAL A 781 -66.20 5.50 16.78
C VAL A 781 -65.63 4.18 17.34
N THR A 782 -64.96 4.00 18.51
CA THR A 782 -64.67 4.72 19.81
C THR A 782 -63.33 4.13 20.39
N SER A 783 -62.60 4.58 21.43
CA SER A 783 -62.46 5.80 22.27
C SER A 783 -61.23 5.66 23.24
N PHE A 784 -60.97 6.64 24.13
CA PHE A 784 -59.94 6.59 25.22
C PHE A 784 -60.51 6.08 26.56
N PRO A 785 -59.67 5.80 27.60
CA PRO A 785 -59.30 6.85 28.58
C PRO A 785 -57.84 6.80 29.12
N THR A 786 -57.45 7.78 29.93
CA THR A 786 -56.17 7.88 30.68
C THR A 786 -56.41 7.99 32.19
N LYS A 787 -55.50 7.44 33.03
CA LYS A 787 -55.10 8.02 34.34
C LYS A 787 -53.95 7.27 35.06
N THR A 788 -53.28 8.01 35.94
CA THR A 788 -52.24 7.59 36.90
C THR A 788 -52.83 6.99 38.19
N ILE A 789 -52.04 6.18 38.92
CA ILE A 789 -52.09 6.00 40.40
C ILE A 789 -50.86 5.21 40.89
N SER A 790 -50.35 5.56 42.08
CA SER A 790 -49.35 4.86 42.92
C SER A 790 -50.06 4.45 44.24
N PRO A 791 -49.54 3.58 45.15
CA PRO A 791 -48.14 3.20 45.38
C PRO A 791 -47.93 1.71 45.77
N THR A 792 -46.83 1.37 46.49
CA THR A 792 -46.78 0.66 47.80
C THR A 792 -45.51 -0.21 47.92
N LEU A 793 -44.84 -0.18 49.09
CA LEU A 793 -43.69 -1.04 49.44
C LEU A 793 -44.15 -2.34 50.12
N PRO A 794 -43.26 -3.32 50.34
CA PRO A 794 -43.01 -3.68 51.75
C PRO A 794 -41.53 -3.84 52.12
N THR A 795 -41.28 -3.84 53.43
CA THR A 795 -39.97 -3.81 54.09
C THR A 795 -39.61 -5.15 54.75
N SER A 796 -38.31 -5.45 54.86
CA SER A 796 -37.70 -5.89 56.15
C SER A 796 -36.16 -5.92 56.09
N SER A 797 -35.51 -5.27 57.07
CA SER A 797 -34.35 -5.73 57.89
C SER A 797 -33.33 -6.74 57.32
N ALA A 798 -32.00 -6.61 57.53
CA ALA A 798 -31.12 -5.59 58.15
C ALA A 798 -29.64 -5.97 57.81
N GLU A 799 -28.54 -5.41 58.33
CA GLU A 799 -28.26 -4.39 59.37
C GLU A 799 -26.89 -3.69 59.08
N THR A 800 -26.37 -2.89 60.02
CA THR A 800 -25.05 -2.21 60.02
C THR A 800 -24.06 -2.90 60.99
N PRO A 801 -22.70 -2.71 60.91
CA PRO A 801 -22.03 -1.41 60.75
C PRO A 801 -20.78 -1.36 59.83
N MET A 802 -20.21 -0.16 59.76
CA MET A 802 -19.10 0.23 58.89
C MET A 802 -17.72 -0.08 59.50
N THR A 803 -16.74 -0.36 58.64
CA THR A 803 -15.37 0.16 58.81
C THR A 803 -14.76 0.51 57.45
N THR A 804 -14.12 1.67 57.44
CA THR A 804 -13.26 2.30 56.42
C THR A 804 -12.39 1.39 55.56
N VAL A 805 -12.23 1.72 54.26
CA VAL A 805 -10.97 2.19 53.62
C VAL A 805 -11.27 2.66 52.16
N SER A 806 -10.36 3.45 51.58
CA SER A 806 -10.36 4.19 50.30
C SER A 806 -10.90 3.51 49.03
N PRO A 807 -11.37 4.29 48.03
CA PRO A 807 -11.82 3.76 46.73
C PRO A 807 -10.67 3.49 45.75
N THR A 808 -10.44 2.22 45.40
CA THR A 808 -9.67 1.84 44.21
C THR A 808 -10.61 1.80 43.00
N LEU A 809 -10.21 2.40 41.88
CA LEU A 809 -11.00 2.39 40.63
C LEU A 809 -11.08 0.97 40.05
N ALA A 810 -12.29 0.47 39.83
CA ALA A 810 -12.52 -0.75 39.07
C ALA A 810 -12.40 -0.47 37.55
N PRO A 811 -11.78 -1.36 36.75
CA PRO A 811 -11.66 -1.18 35.32
C PRO A 811 -13.03 -1.24 34.61
N ILE A 812 -13.18 -0.44 33.56
CA ILE A 812 -14.42 -0.32 32.81
C ILE A 812 -14.63 -1.56 31.94
N LEU A 813 -15.68 -2.33 32.22
CA LEU A 813 -16.11 -3.45 31.37
C LEU A 813 -16.61 -2.94 30.01
N LEU A 814 -15.83 -3.20 28.96
CA LEU A 814 -16.27 -3.01 27.58
C LEU A 814 -17.49 -3.92 27.26
N PRO A 815 -18.49 -3.44 26.51
CA PRO A 815 -19.69 -4.21 26.22
C PRO A 815 -19.39 -5.37 25.27
N THR A 816 -19.78 -6.59 25.66
CA THR A 816 -19.55 -7.81 24.88
C THR A 816 -20.28 -7.75 23.53
N GLN A 817 -19.55 -7.83 22.42
CA GLN A 817 -20.15 -7.80 21.08
C GLN A 817 -21.16 -8.92 20.87
N LYS A 818 -22.35 -8.57 20.38
CA LYS A 818 -23.52 -9.45 20.35
C LYS A 818 -23.61 -10.14 18.98
N GLN A 819 -23.08 -11.37 18.88
CA GLN A 819 -22.94 -12.10 17.61
C GLN A 819 -24.14 -12.00 16.65
N VAL A 820 -23.88 -11.49 15.45
CA VAL A 820 -24.89 -11.24 14.41
C VAL A 820 -25.29 -12.56 13.72
N LYS A 821 -26.58 -12.91 13.76
CA LYS A 821 -27.09 -14.13 13.09
C LYS A 821 -27.05 -13.99 11.57
N ALA A 822 -26.34 -14.92 10.91
CA ALA A 822 -26.20 -14.98 9.46
C ALA A 822 -27.55 -14.96 8.70
N VAL A 823 -27.56 -14.31 7.52
CA VAL A 823 -28.78 -14.06 6.75
C VAL A 823 -29.27 -15.35 6.07
N ALA A 824 -30.13 -16.09 6.77
CA ALA A 824 -30.75 -17.29 6.23
C ALA A 824 -31.68 -16.98 5.03
N SER A 825 -31.90 -17.99 4.19
CA SER A 825 -32.85 -17.95 3.04
C SER A 825 -32.50 -17.04 1.85
N VAL A 826 -31.24 -16.64 1.66
CA VAL A 826 -30.77 -16.03 0.39
C VAL A 826 -31.12 -16.94 -0.81
N LYS A 827 -31.56 -16.32 -1.91
CA LYS A 827 -31.91 -16.96 -3.20
C LYS A 827 -31.50 -16.06 -4.37
N VAL A 828 -30.89 -16.63 -5.41
CA VAL A 828 -30.57 -15.93 -6.67
C VAL A 828 -31.36 -16.51 -7.85
N ARG A 829 -31.77 -15.65 -8.81
CA ARG A 829 -32.45 -16.06 -10.04
C ARG A 829 -32.11 -15.20 -11.24
N LYS A 830 -32.00 -15.82 -12.42
CA LYS A 830 -31.80 -15.11 -13.69
C LYS A 830 -33.08 -14.40 -14.15
N THR A 831 -32.96 -13.14 -14.52
CA THR A 831 -34.04 -12.32 -15.09
C THR A 831 -34.16 -12.50 -16.61
N ASN A 832 -35.28 -12.09 -17.21
CA ASN A 832 -35.50 -12.12 -18.67
C ASN A 832 -34.51 -11.22 -19.47
N ASN A 833 -33.74 -10.37 -18.79
CA ASN A 833 -32.75 -9.48 -19.37
C ASN A 833 -31.31 -10.00 -19.18
N ASN A 834 -31.14 -11.22 -18.64
CA ASN A 834 -29.85 -11.81 -18.29
C ASN A 834 -29.06 -11.02 -17.23
N ARG A 835 -29.77 -10.49 -16.24
CA ARG A 835 -29.24 -9.95 -14.97
C ARG A 835 -29.54 -10.93 -13.82
N ALA A 836 -28.71 -10.96 -12.77
CA ALA A 836 -28.98 -11.76 -11.57
C ALA A 836 -29.84 -10.94 -10.59
N LYS A 837 -30.98 -11.48 -10.13
CA LYS A 837 -31.74 -10.91 -9.00
C LYS A 837 -31.54 -11.79 -7.77
N ILE A 838 -31.06 -11.19 -6.69
CA ILE A 838 -30.86 -11.81 -5.38
C ILE A 838 -32.00 -11.32 -4.45
N THR A 839 -32.46 -12.20 -3.55
CA THR A 839 -33.57 -11.96 -2.60
C THR A 839 -33.30 -12.71 -1.30
N TRP A 840 -33.59 -12.11 -0.14
CA TRP A 840 -33.45 -12.71 1.19
C TRP A 840 -34.66 -12.40 2.07
N LYS A 841 -34.67 -12.87 3.34
CA LYS A 841 -35.71 -12.55 4.33
C LYS A 841 -35.31 -11.30 5.12
N ASN A 842 -36.27 -10.44 5.47
CA ASN A 842 -35.97 -9.31 6.37
C ASN A 842 -35.60 -9.81 7.78
N MET A 843 -34.51 -9.28 8.32
CA MET A 843 -33.84 -9.67 9.56
C MET A 843 -32.99 -8.52 10.17
N ALA A 844 -32.65 -7.49 9.39
CA ALA A 844 -31.81 -6.36 9.81
C ALA A 844 -32.16 -5.09 9.00
N ARG A 845 -31.72 -3.92 9.46
CA ARG A 845 -32.01 -2.63 8.83
C ARG A 845 -31.19 -2.39 7.55
N THR A 846 -29.98 -2.93 7.50
CA THR A 846 -29.00 -2.70 6.41
C THR A 846 -28.31 -4.02 6.05
N TYR A 847 -27.94 -4.17 4.78
CA TYR A 847 -27.31 -5.38 4.24
C TYR A 847 -26.20 -5.04 3.24
N GLN A 848 -25.09 -5.78 3.29
CA GLN A 848 -24.09 -5.78 2.22
C GLN A 848 -24.34 -6.94 1.25
N ILE A 849 -24.11 -6.69 -0.04
CA ILE A 849 -24.21 -7.71 -1.10
C ILE A 849 -22.83 -7.99 -1.68
N TRP A 850 -22.32 -9.18 -1.42
CA TRP A 850 -20.99 -9.63 -1.85
C TRP A 850 -21.11 -10.57 -3.06
N ARG A 851 -20.13 -10.53 -3.97
CA ARG A 851 -20.07 -11.40 -5.15
C ARG A 851 -18.65 -11.84 -5.53
N SER A 852 -18.47 -13.16 -5.70
CA SER A 852 -17.29 -13.71 -6.39
C SER A 852 -17.53 -13.92 -7.90
N LYS A 853 -16.44 -13.81 -8.68
CA LYS A 853 -16.40 -13.95 -10.15
C LYS A 853 -15.83 -15.30 -10.63
N GLY A 854 -15.28 -16.14 -9.73
CA GLY A 854 -14.49 -17.32 -10.08
C GLY A 854 -14.66 -18.49 -9.09
N SER A 855 -14.04 -19.63 -9.39
CA SER A 855 -14.07 -20.85 -8.55
C SER A 855 -13.10 -20.82 -7.37
N ASN A 856 -12.34 -19.74 -7.20
CA ASN A 856 -11.53 -19.43 -6.03
C ASN A 856 -12.33 -18.70 -4.94
N HIS A 857 -13.63 -18.47 -5.14
CA HIS A 857 -14.58 -17.87 -4.21
C HIS A 857 -14.22 -16.49 -3.62
N LYS A 858 -13.07 -15.85 -3.92
CA LYS A 858 -12.72 -14.46 -3.49
C LYS A 858 -13.90 -13.51 -3.74
N TYR A 859 -14.49 -12.97 -2.67
CA TYR A 859 -15.73 -12.20 -2.67
C TYR A 859 -15.43 -10.69 -2.70
N GLN A 860 -16.03 -9.96 -3.65
CA GLN A 860 -15.97 -8.49 -3.69
C GLN A 860 -17.31 -7.90 -3.25
N LEU A 861 -17.29 -6.85 -2.44
CA LEU A 861 -18.49 -6.06 -2.13
C LEU A 861 -19.04 -5.44 -3.42
N LEU A 862 -20.37 -5.38 -3.57
CA LEU A 862 -21.04 -4.74 -4.71
C LEU A 862 -21.76 -3.45 -4.37
N THR A 863 -22.26 -3.37 -3.13
CA THR A 863 -23.06 -2.28 -2.57
C THR A 863 -23.55 -2.69 -1.17
N GLN A 864 -23.85 -1.67 -0.36
CA GLN A 864 -24.62 -1.75 0.87
C GLN A 864 -26.02 -1.15 0.63
N ILE A 865 -27.10 -1.85 1.02
CA ILE A 865 -28.48 -1.35 0.87
C ILE A 865 -29.28 -1.38 2.17
N SER A 866 -29.96 -0.27 2.44
CA SER A 866 -30.78 -0.05 3.63
C SER A 866 -32.27 -0.27 3.34
N ARG A 867 -33.01 -0.84 4.30
CA ARG A 867 -34.46 -1.10 4.26
C ARG A 867 -34.95 -1.93 3.05
N GLN A 868 -34.07 -2.68 2.39
CA GLN A 868 -34.38 -3.50 1.22
C GLN A 868 -33.96 -4.97 1.39
N THR A 869 -34.71 -5.89 0.77
CA THR A 869 -34.49 -7.35 0.84
C THR A 869 -34.24 -8.00 -0.51
N SER A 870 -33.89 -7.20 -1.53
CA SER A 870 -33.55 -7.72 -2.86
C SER A 870 -32.66 -6.80 -3.67
N TYR A 871 -31.62 -7.34 -4.29
CA TYR A 871 -30.69 -6.63 -5.17
C TYR A 871 -30.76 -7.18 -6.60
N VAL A 872 -30.36 -6.39 -7.59
CA VAL A 872 -30.29 -6.82 -9.01
C VAL A 872 -28.94 -6.43 -9.61
N ASP A 873 -28.03 -7.38 -9.66
CA ASP A 873 -26.72 -7.19 -10.29
C ASP A 873 -26.89 -7.00 -11.81
N THR A 874 -26.50 -5.80 -12.26
CA THR A 874 -26.52 -5.37 -13.66
C THR A 874 -25.18 -5.60 -14.37
N LYS A 875 -24.07 -5.73 -13.61
CA LYS A 875 -22.68 -5.81 -14.07
C LYS A 875 -22.28 -7.25 -14.49
N VAL A 876 -23.16 -8.26 -14.34
CA VAL A 876 -22.91 -9.66 -14.72
C VAL A 876 -22.75 -9.90 -16.23
N GLN A 877 -21.65 -10.56 -16.60
CA GLN A 877 -21.34 -10.96 -17.98
C GLN A 877 -21.94 -12.35 -18.33
N GLY A 878 -22.44 -12.50 -19.56
CA GLY A 878 -23.06 -13.74 -20.03
C GLY A 878 -22.06 -14.88 -20.22
N GLY A 879 -22.35 -16.05 -19.67
CA GLY A 879 -21.49 -17.23 -19.75
C GLY A 879 -20.57 -17.47 -18.54
N LYS A 880 -20.33 -16.45 -17.71
CA LYS A 880 -19.62 -16.59 -16.43
C LYS A 880 -20.54 -17.11 -15.32
N THR A 881 -19.94 -17.74 -14.30
CA THR A 881 -20.60 -18.09 -13.04
C THR A 881 -20.26 -17.03 -12.00
N TYR A 882 -21.25 -16.63 -11.21
CA TYR A 882 -21.10 -15.73 -10.08
C TYR A 882 -21.68 -16.38 -8.84
N TYR A 883 -21.06 -16.09 -7.70
CA TYR A 883 -21.47 -16.56 -6.38
C TYR A 883 -21.83 -15.34 -5.55
N TYR A 884 -22.88 -15.39 -4.75
CA TYR A 884 -23.36 -14.26 -3.95
C TYR A 884 -23.55 -14.65 -2.49
N LYS A 885 -23.09 -13.79 -1.59
CA LYS A 885 -23.35 -13.82 -0.15
C LYS A 885 -24.07 -12.52 0.26
N ILE A 886 -24.86 -12.58 1.33
CA ILE A 886 -25.55 -11.43 1.91
C ILE A 886 -25.24 -11.45 3.41
N VAL A 887 -24.70 -10.36 3.93
CA VAL A 887 -24.50 -10.16 5.38
C VAL A 887 -25.39 -9.04 5.87
N ALA A 888 -25.87 -9.18 7.10
CA ALA A 888 -26.60 -8.14 7.82
C ALA A 888 -25.61 -7.22 8.52
N ILE A 889 -26.01 -5.97 8.72
CA ILE A 889 -25.31 -5.03 9.60
C ILE A 889 -26.25 -4.73 10.78
N THR A 890 -25.72 -4.74 12.00
CA THR A 890 -26.45 -4.36 13.21
C THR A 890 -26.52 -2.84 13.39
N GLU A 891 -27.29 -2.38 14.36
CA GLU A 891 -27.58 -0.94 14.56
C GLU A 891 -26.41 -0.16 15.18
N ASP A 892 -25.38 -0.88 15.66
CA ASP A 892 -24.06 -0.39 16.09
C ASP A 892 -23.05 -0.28 14.92
N GLY A 893 -23.44 -0.63 13.70
CA GLY A 893 -22.55 -0.64 12.52
C GLY A 893 -21.78 -1.96 12.32
N SER A 894 -21.84 -2.91 13.26
CA SER A 894 -21.09 -4.16 13.17
C SER A 894 -21.58 -5.05 12.01
N VAL A 895 -20.65 -5.53 11.18
CA VAL A 895 -20.96 -6.33 9.97
C VAL A 895 -20.95 -7.82 10.30
N GLY A 896 -22.02 -8.54 9.95
CA GLY A 896 -22.11 -9.98 10.16
C GLY A 896 -21.09 -10.78 9.33
N ASN A 897 -20.49 -11.81 9.93
CA ASN A 897 -19.40 -12.60 9.36
C ASN A 897 -19.74 -13.17 7.95
N LEU A 898 -18.88 -12.86 6.97
CA LEU A 898 -19.05 -13.22 5.56
C LEU A 898 -18.91 -14.73 5.30
N GLU A 899 -18.10 -15.46 6.05
CA GLU A 899 -17.89 -16.90 5.82
C GLU A 899 -19.04 -17.76 6.37
N THR A 900 -19.71 -17.32 7.43
CA THR A 900 -21.00 -17.89 7.86
C THR A 900 -22.17 -17.55 6.92
N ALA A 901 -21.99 -16.59 6.00
CA ALA A 901 -23.08 -16.10 5.14
C ALA A 901 -23.43 -17.10 4.03
N LYS A 902 -24.74 -17.34 3.85
CA LYS A 902 -25.21 -18.33 2.89
C LYS A 902 -24.90 -17.94 1.43
N GLU A 903 -23.93 -18.63 0.84
CA GLU A 903 -23.65 -18.58 -0.59
C GLU A 903 -24.85 -19.04 -1.44
N VAL A 904 -25.09 -18.34 -2.55
CA VAL A 904 -25.90 -18.81 -3.68
C VAL A 904 -25.25 -18.52 -5.03
N LYS A 905 -25.13 -19.55 -5.89
CA LYS A 905 -24.45 -19.45 -7.20
C LYS A 905 -25.38 -19.38 -8.40
N VAL A 906 -24.95 -18.66 -9.45
CA VAL A 906 -25.68 -18.50 -10.72
C VAL A 906 -24.73 -18.42 -11.93
N THR A 907 -24.87 -19.35 -12.86
CA THR A 907 -24.22 -19.28 -14.18
C THR A 907 -25.10 -18.51 -15.16
N MET A 908 -24.60 -17.41 -15.72
CA MET A 908 -25.35 -16.53 -16.62
C MET A 908 -25.49 -17.11 -18.04
N ASP A 909 -26.61 -16.86 -18.72
CA ASP A 909 -26.74 -17.31 -20.11
C ASP A 909 -25.80 -16.48 -21.01
N TRP A 910 -25.14 -17.10 -21.99
CA TRP A 910 -24.26 -16.39 -22.93
C TRP A 910 -24.97 -15.31 -23.77
N LEU A 911 -26.29 -15.44 -23.94
CA LEU A 911 -27.11 -14.53 -24.73
C LEU A 911 -28.52 -14.46 -24.14
N ARG A 912 -29.12 -13.26 -24.15
CA ARG A 912 -30.52 -13.04 -23.74
C ARG A 912 -31.47 -14.00 -24.46
N LYS A 913 -32.28 -14.70 -23.66
CA LYS A 913 -33.37 -15.58 -24.09
C LYS A 913 -34.39 -14.81 -24.95
N PRO A 914 -34.67 -15.22 -26.19
CA PRO A 914 -35.60 -14.51 -27.06
C PRO A 914 -37.05 -14.65 -26.57
N GLU A 915 -37.81 -13.57 -26.68
CA GLU A 915 -39.27 -13.62 -26.66
C GLU A 915 -39.79 -14.04 -28.04
N ILE A 916 -40.92 -14.76 -28.07
CA ILE A 916 -41.62 -15.10 -29.32
C ILE A 916 -43.13 -14.91 -29.19
N LYS A 917 -43.77 -14.49 -30.28
CA LYS A 917 -45.22 -14.63 -30.51
C LYS A 917 -45.43 -15.50 -31.76
N VAL A 918 -46.45 -16.35 -31.77
CA VAL A 918 -46.75 -17.22 -32.91
C VAL A 918 -48.21 -17.03 -33.31
N LYS A 919 -48.47 -16.88 -34.61
CA LYS A 919 -49.84 -16.85 -35.17
C LYS A 919 -49.94 -17.66 -36.47
N ASN A 920 -51.14 -18.09 -36.82
CA ASN A 920 -51.38 -18.68 -38.14
C ASN A 920 -51.48 -17.60 -39.23
N GLY A 921 -51.34 -18.02 -40.50
CA GLY A 921 -51.55 -17.18 -41.67
C GLY A 921 -51.62 -18.01 -42.96
N LYS A 922 -52.08 -17.37 -44.04
CA LYS A 922 -52.21 -17.92 -45.39
C LYS A 922 -51.56 -16.95 -46.38
N LYS A 923 -50.82 -17.44 -47.36
CA LYS A 923 -50.38 -16.67 -48.55
C LYS A 923 -50.52 -17.56 -49.79
N GLY A 924 -51.44 -17.18 -50.69
CA GLY A 924 -51.95 -18.10 -51.72
C GLY A 924 -52.48 -19.39 -51.08
N ASN A 925 -52.21 -20.54 -51.68
CA ASN A 925 -52.63 -21.84 -51.15
C ASN A 925 -51.79 -22.35 -49.96
N ASN A 926 -50.74 -21.63 -49.55
CA ASN A 926 -49.86 -22.07 -48.46
C ASN A 926 -50.36 -21.58 -47.09
N ARG A 927 -50.74 -22.51 -46.21
CA ARG A 927 -50.99 -22.25 -44.77
C ARG A 927 -49.68 -22.33 -43.97
N TYR A 928 -49.47 -21.44 -43.01
CA TYR A 928 -48.26 -21.39 -42.19
C TYR A 928 -48.49 -20.89 -40.77
N SER A 929 -47.54 -21.18 -39.88
CA SER A 929 -47.37 -20.47 -38.61
C SER A 929 -46.24 -19.44 -38.73
N GLU A 930 -46.53 -18.18 -38.46
CA GLU A 930 -45.57 -17.07 -38.40
C GLU A 930 -45.09 -16.91 -36.96
N ILE A 931 -43.82 -17.20 -36.72
CA ILE A 931 -43.11 -16.93 -35.48
C ILE A 931 -42.46 -15.54 -35.61
N ARG A 932 -42.77 -14.63 -34.68
CA ARG A 932 -42.14 -13.33 -34.54
C ARG A 932 -41.21 -13.37 -33.32
N LEU A 933 -39.93 -13.06 -33.51
CA LEU A 933 -38.96 -12.89 -32.42
C LEU A 933 -38.97 -11.42 -31.96
N SER A 934 -38.88 -11.21 -30.65
CA SER A 934 -38.63 -9.90 -30.02
C SER A 934 -37.54 -10.01 -28.96
N ARG A 935 -36.89 -8.89 -28.63
CA ARG A 935 -35.95 -8.74 -27.51
C ARG A 935 -34.87 -9.84 -27.41
N TYR A 936 -34.21 -10.14 -28.53
CA TYR A 936 -33.19 -11.20 -28.67
C TYR A 936 -31.77 -10.64 -28.85
N ALA A 937 -30.73 -11.45 -28.59
CA ALA A 937 -29.32 -11.01 -28.64
C ALA A 937 -28.42 -11.77 -29.64
N GLY A 938 -28.86 -12.91 -30.21
CA GLY A 938 -28.06 -13.66 -31.20
C GLY A 938 -28.34 -13.26 -32.66
N LYS A 939 -27.29 -13.24 -33.49
CA LYS A 939 -27.32 -12.90 -34.93
C LYS A 939 -28.15 -13.89 -35.76
N TYR A 940 -28.25 -15.15 -35.32
CA TYR A 940 -28.97 -16.24 -36.00
C TYR A 940 -29.96 -16.94 -35.06
N ALA A 941 -31.02 -17.53 -35.60
CA ALA A 941 -32.00 -18.31 -34.84
C ALA A 941 -31.74 -19.83 -34.93
N GLN A 942 -32.32 -20.57 -33.98
CA GLN A 942 -32.59 -22.00 -34.09
C GLN A 942 -34.00 -22.27 -33.56
N ILE A 943 -34.87 -22.78 -34.42
CA ILE A 943 -36.28 -23.07 -34.12
C ILE A 943 -36.47 -24.56 -33.87
N GLN A 944 -37.22 -24.90 -32.84
CA GLN A 944 -37.72 -26.26 -32.60
C GLN A 944 -39.25 -26.27 -32.50
N VAL A 945 -39.85 -27.36 -32.99
CA VAL A 945 -41.28 -27.65 -32.83
C VAL A 945 -41.48 -29.01 -32.16
N LYS A 946 -42.48 -29.12 -31.29
CA LYS A 946 -42.98 -30.39 -30.75
C LYS A 946 -44.44 -30.58 -31.19
N ASN A 947 -44.79 -31.82 -31.49
CA ASN A 947 -46.15 -32.33 -31.53
C ASN A 947 -46.19 -33.56 -30.61
N ASN A 948 -46.93 -33.47 -29.50
CA ASN A 948 -47.15 -34.45 -28.42
C ASN A 948 -45.90 -35.08 -27.73
N LYS A 949 -44.94 -35.70 -28.44
CA LYS A 949 -43.79 -36.42 -27.84
C LYS A 949 -42.54 -35.54 -27.61
N LYS A 950 -41.59 -35.45 -28.56
CA LYS A 950 -40.30 -34.71 -28.41
C LYS A 950 -40.19 -33.48 -29.33
N TYR A 951 -39.31 -32.52 -28.99
CA TYR A 951 -38.98 -31.37 -29.85
C TYR A 951 -38.01 -31.78 -30.98
N ARG A 952 -38.31 -31.39 -32.22
CA ARG A 952 -37.43 -31.55 -33.39
C ARG A 952 -36.95 -30.18 -33.89
N LYS A 953 -35.68 -30.09 -34.32
CA LYS A 953 -35.10 -28.89 -34.97
C LYS A 953 -35.66 -28.77 -36.39
N ILE A 954 -36.08 -27.56 -36.78
CA ILE A 954 -36.50 -27.27 -38.15
C ILE A 954 -35.31 -26.69 -38.93
N SER A 955 -35.14 -27.10 -40.18
CA SER A 955 -34.20 -26.43 -41.08
C SER A 955 -34.75 -25.07 -41.51
N ILE A 956 -33.97 -24.01 -41.31
CA ILE A 956 -34.28 -22.64 -41.73
C ILE A 956 -33.09 -22.08 -42.51
N GLY A 957 -33.33 -21.10 -43.37
CA GLY A 957 -32.29 -20.50 -44.19
C GLY A 957 -31.16 -19.87 -43.36
N LYS A 958 -29.93 -19.94 -43.88
CA LYS A 958 -28.69 -19.56 -43.17
C LYS A 958 -28.54 -18.04 -42.91
N LYS A 959 -29.50 -17.18 -43.31
CA LYS A 959 -29.39 -15.72 -43.18
C LYS A 959 -29.63 -15.24 -41.72
N PRO A 960 -29.07 -14.08 -41.31
CA PRO A 960 -29.32 -13.48 -39.99
C PRO A 960 -30.80 -13.22 -39.68
N VAL A 961 -31.14 -13.08 -38.39
CA VAL A 961 -32.52 -12.78 -37.93
C VAL A 961 -33.04 -11.44 -38.48
N SER A 962 -32.15 -10.46 -38.63
CA SER A 962 -32.45 -9.15 -39.23
C SER A 962 -32.91 -9.25 -40.69
N SER A 963 -32.30 -10.13 -41.49
CA SER A 963 -32.69 -10.37 -42.89
C SER A 963 -34.12 -10.93 -43.03
N TYR A 964 -34.66 -11.54 -41.98
CA TYR A 964 -36.05 -12.01 -41.91
C TYR A 964 -36.99 -10.99 -41.25
N LYS A 965 -36.50 -9.78 -40.89
CA LYS A 965 -37.20 -8.78 -40.05
C LYS A 965 -37.85 -9.42 -38.80
N GLY A 966 -37.15 -10.38 -38.19
CA GLY A 966 -37.60 -11.17 -37.03
C GLY A 966 -38.74 -12.17 -37.28
N LYS A 967 -39.17 -12.39 -38.54
CA LYS A 967 -40.38 -13.15 -38.90
C LYS A 967 -40.05 -14.44 -39.65
N TYR A 968 -40.28 -15.60 -39.03
CA TYR A 968 -40.12 -16.92 -39.65
C TYR A 968 -41.49 -17.53 -39.95
N ARG A 969 -41.74 -17.88 -41.22
CA ARG A 969 -42.99 -18.52 -41.67
C ARG A 969 -42.76 -19.99 -41.95
N LEU A 970 -43.48 -20.85 -41.24
CA LEU A 970 -43.32 -22.30 -41.30
C LEU A 970 -44.60 -22.94 -41.87
N ARG A 971 -44.51 -23.45 -43.10
CA ARG A 971 -45.62 -24.11 -43.80
C ARG A 971 -46.00 -25.43 -43.15
N TYR A 972 -47.29 -25.71 -43.02
CA TYR A 972 -47.81 -27.02 -42.60
C TYR A 972 -48.77 -27.61 -43.64
N LYS A 973 -48.86 -28.94 -43.70
CA LYS A 973 -49.76 -29.67 -44.62
C LYS A 973 -51.11 -30.08 -44.00
N LYS A 974 -51.24 -30.10 -42.67
CA LYS A 974 -52.45 -30.59 -41.96
C LYS A 974 -52.91 -29.57 -40.91
N SER A 975 -54.19 -29.23 -40.94
CA SER A 975 -54.90 -28.42 -39.94
C SER A 975 -55.18 -29.19 -38.66
N GLY A 976 -55.63 -28.51 -37.60
CA GLY A 976 -56.02 -29.10 -36.33
C GLY A 976 -54.89 -29.62 -35.43
N LEU A 977 -53.64 -29.67 -35.92
CA LEU A 977 -52.49 -30.16 -35.15
C LEU A 977 -52.09 -29.16 -34.06
N THR A 978 -51.90 -29.66 -32.83
CA THR A 978 -51.33 -28.84 -31.75
C THR A 978 -49.80 -28.86 -31.84
N LEU A 979 -49.21 -27.69 -32.07
CA LEU A 979 -47.77 -27.48 -32.17
C LEU A 979 -47.28 -26.59 -31.02
N TRP A 980 -46.16 -26.96 -30.43
CA TRP A 980 -45.42 -26.12 -29.48
C TRP A 980 -44.13 -25.65 -30.14
N PHE A 981 -43.94 -24.34 -30.26
CA PHE A 981 -42.73 -23.73 -30.80
C PHE A 981 -41.85 -23.17 -29.69
N ARG A 982 -40.53 -23.41 -29.78
CA ARG A 982 -39.52 -22.72 -28.98
C ARG A 982 -38.33 -22.30 -29.85
N VAL A 983 -37.76 -21.14 -29.57
CA VAL A 983 -36.64 -20.58 -30.33
C VAL A 983 -35.49 -20.23 -29.41
N ARG A 984 -34.25 -20.47 -29.83
CA ARG A 984 -33.06 -19.85 -29.24
C ARG A 984 -32.33 -19.05 -30.31
N THR A 985 -31.50 -18.09 -29.90
CA THR A 985 -30.62 -17.35 -30.82
C THR A 985 -29.15 -17.63 -30.51
N TRP A 986 -28.26 -17.40 -31.48
CA TRP A 986 -26.83 -17.63 -31.33
C TRP A 986 -25.99 -16.63 -32.14
N LYS A 987 -24.75 -16.41 -31.71
CA LYS A 987 -23.69 -15.74 -32.50
C LYS A 987 -22.37 -16.50 -32.36
N LYS A 988 -21.39 -16.20 -33.23
CA LYS A 988 -20.01 -16.69 -33.07
C LYS A 988 -19.29 -15.72 -32.14
N MET A 989 -18.59 -16.23 -31.13
CA MET A 989 -17.72 -15.53 -30.18
C MET A 989 -16.53 -16.47 -29.96
N ASP A 990 -15.29 -15.96 -29.97
CA ASP A 990 -14.10 -16.75 -29.59
C ASP A 990 -14.00 -18.09 -30.36
N GLY A 991 -14.17 -18.00 -31.70
CA GLY A 991 -14.26 -19.15 -32.61
C GLY A 991 -15.56 -19.98 -32.50
N LYS A 992 -16.19 -20.02 -31.33
CA LYS A 992 -17.23 -20.99 -30.93
C LYS A 992 -18.65 -20.41 -31.08
N LYS A 993 -19.67 -21.28 -31.16
CA LYS A 993 -21.08 -20.88 -31.29
C LYS A 993 -21.73 -20.80 -29.90
N ARG A 994 -21.91 -19.59 -29.37
CA ARG A 994 -22.61 -19.36 -28.09
C ARG A 994 -24.11 -19.20 -28.33
N TYR A 995 -24.93 -19.91 -27.56
CA TYR A 995 -26.39 -19.97 -27.72
C TYR A 995 -27.11 -19.35 -26.50
N SER A 996 -28.25 -18.70 -26.73
CA SER A 996 -29.19 -18.37 -25.65
C SER A 996 -29.90 -19.62 -25.12
N ALA A 997 -30.50 -19.52 -23.94
CA ALA A 997 -31.59 -20.43 -23.57
C ALA A 997 -32.74 -20.35 -24.60
N TYR A 998 -33.54 -21.43 -24.68
CA TYR A 998 -34.78 -21.42 -25.47
C TYR A 998 -35.82 -20.49 -24.84
N SER A 999 -36.63 -19.84 -25.68
CA SER A 999 -37.83 -19.08 -25.32
C SER A 999 -38.79 -19.89 -24.42
N LYS A 1000 -39.73 -19.21 -23.76
CA LYS A 1000 -40.92 -19.93 -23.27
C LYS A 1000 -41.61 -20.60 -24.49
N PRO A 1001 -42.07 -21.85 -24.40
CA PRO A 1001 -42.81 -22.48 -25.49
C PRO A 1001 -44.14 -21.77 -25.76
N VAL A 1002 -44.49 -21.59 -27.04
CA VAL A 1002 -45.80 -21.09 -27.46
C VAL A 1002 -46.58 -22.22 -28.13
N LYS A 1003 -47.75 -22.54 -27.58
CA LYS A 1003 -48.71 -23.51 -28.12
C LYS A 1003 -49.58 -22.83 -29.19
N ILE A 1004 -49.82 -23.50 -30.31
CA ILE A 1004 -50.80 -23.07 -31.33
C ILE A 1004 -51.43 -24.30 -32.00
N LYS A 1005 -52.72 -24.23 -32.33
CA LYS A 1005 -53.41 -25.23 -33.17
C LYS A 1005 -53.31 -24.78 -34.63
N THR A 1006 -52.91 -25.65 -35.57
CA THR A 1006 -52.85 -25.28 -36.99
C THR A 1006 -54.25 -25.04 -37.55
N ALA A 1007 -54.40 -24.04 -38.42
CA ALA A 1007 -55.68 -23.64 -39.01
C ALA A 1007 -55.98 -24.42 -40.30
#